data_AF-A0A395NML8-F1
#
_entry.id   AF-A0A395NML8-F1
#
_cell.length_a   1.000
_cell.length_b   1.000
_cell.length_c   1.000
_cell.angle_alpha   90.00
_cell.angle_beta   90.00
_cell.angle_gamma   90.00
#
_symmetry.space_group_name_H-M   'P 1'
#
loop_
_entity.id
_entity.type
_entity.pdbx_description
1 polymer ?
#
loop_
_entity_poly.entity_id
_entity_poly.type
_entity_poly.pdbx_seq_one_letter_code
_entity_poly.pdbx_strand_id
1 'polypeptide(L)'
;MSPLIDDEEREAGSLAVEEEVEKAESKAGDESSEDESDSDEEEGEADNRNGKVSVKDLLEQVLKGIQNGTKDLTNNSQFKSFKTGDGNALASSTGDPRQPTALHIMAAMDKKDLPKLDSKMEPLIRFLVEHENDLLRFQDRSGHTPLFLAIEAKKEKMVQWMCDSHPNISAILAIASNDKDKMNCLHIGIDKRVKFLDLLIDRADPGSLAAKDGDGNTPLHLAVEYKKCKKEQLDIIQKIIAKSDIAVQHSVRNGDFNNDGLSPYLHHKESVRKALAKEKEKEKKKAREEKEREKSSARVRPDGGDIDSSAQNRETAPRSQKPGGPGGPGAPSGPTPDPSGRPDKPPNLQTDSRNKYGGRSQPGVNVSSPAVTTAPPLVSKDDLKKLALRVPEVAAVKQSSDARSVTDTGHKSKIDEATLKGVERLLKLHYLRSRSYNSAMEILYGRNTTSDLELYFDLSGHANITQTGLENLLSKLKFEDILQYVAIPRLNVEVNMNTANSKRSRGVGRTPKQDGDGRRDLCYIFDRLRKKGVKTILKVIIDDSTMPAHSDEAIEDALKFMDVEIWDWKRIDLCSEVICKVASKAREVNLYWSGNNAVLRGWSEEGGLKRLKELKTVHLHIQQGLETSVRTKQNVEDFCDRMKKLCPEVNVLKEWPIVQRELMDVNALLAGEQAEHSTKHEWIQCMKEFRRLLFDAERYYDRGKVEESIEEPIKIALIDDGVDVKDLEFGFIGGRTFCTRDEEHNLNDPYYVSSTGHGTIMAKQIHLLCPRAQFYILRLEDHASEEGSRQLTAKSAALAIMAAVRKKVHIISMSWTIDPPEDEEERRFLDAAIVEAANADILMFCSASDKGAKQNATYPSKATTKIFTIGAATASGAADPWVGNLGNINFTFPGTKVEMDGGRSGTDTSSREVTGSSVATALAAGLAGLVLYCVQVRLLLATDQEKQKARRDFQLLKKHDHMMKALKDIGTTEESNHKFIEVWEVFGKKVEEKERYDQERWLDLIAEVGMILCRKIG
;
A
#
# COMPACT_ATOMS: atom_id res chain seq x y z
N MET A 1 16.98 -49.96 -28.10
CA MET A 1 16.67 -50.59 -29.40
C MET A 1 15.92 -49.57 -30.22
N SER A 2 16.34 -49.33 -31.46
CA SER A 2 15.54 -48.77 -32.56
C SER A 2 15.27 -49.96 -33.54
N PRO A 3 14.65 -49.85 -34.74
CA PRO A 3 14.34 -48.69 -35.62
C PRO A 3 12.82 -48.60 -35.95
N LEU A 4 12.23 -47.97 -36.98
CA LEU A 4 12.53 -47.64 -38.41
C LEU A 4 11.71 -46.37 -38.85
N ILE A 5 12.26 -45.39 -39.62
CA ILE A 5 12.09 -45.13 -41.11
C ILE A 5 10.72 -44.52 -41.51
N ASP A 6 10.51 -43.63 -42.49
CA ASP A 6 11.36 -42.87 -43.48
C ASP A 6 11.44 -41.34 -43.10
N ASP A 7 12.26 -40.41 -43.64
CA ASP A 7 12.96 -40.18 -44.94
C ASP A 7 12.03 -39.85 -46.15
N GLU A 8 12.38 -39.13 -47.22
CA GLU A 8 13.47 -38.17 -47.57
C GLU A 8 12.76 -36.80 -47.88
N GLU A 9 13.31 -35.59 -48.09
CA GLU A 9 14.61 -34.84 -48.08
C GLU A 9 14.18 -33.31 -48.00
N ARG A 10 14.87 -32.17 -48.21
CA ARG A 10 16.20 -31.60 -48.59
C ARG A 10 16.16 -30.08 -48.19
N GLU A 11 17.12 -29.15 -48.31
CA GLU A 11 18.52 -29.03 -48.81
C GLU A 11 19.41 -28.27 -47.80
N ALA A 12 20.66 -27.95 -48.16
CA ALA A 12 21.59 -27.03 -47.49
C ALA A 12 22.18 -26.04 -48.55
N GLY A 13 22.91 -24.97 -48.27
CA GLY A 13 23.57 -24.47 -47.05
C GLY A 13 25.11 -24.49 -47.16
N SER A 14 25.81 -23.35 -47.05
CA SER A 14 27.29 -23.23 -46.88
C SER A 14 27.77 -21.79 -46.54
N LEU A 15 29.07 -21.61 -46.27
CA LEU A 15 29.73 -20.40 -45.73
C LEU A 15 31.06 -20.05 -46.47
N ALA A 16 31.34 -18.75 -46.65
CA ALA A 16 32.66 -18.07 -46.79
C ALA A 16 32.39 -16.54 -46.93
N VAL A 17 33.05 -15.52 -46.31
CA VAL A 17 34.40 -15.25 -45.74
C VAL A 17 35.36 -14.50 -46.69
N GLU A 18 35.75 -13.28 -46.29
CA GLU A 18 36.84 -12.33 -46.68
C GLU A 18 36.28 -10.89 -46.38
N GLU A 19 36.83 -9.99 -45.54
CA GLU A 19 38.16 -9.30 -45.46
C GLU A 19 38.44 -8.42 -46.70
N GLU A 20 38.91 -7.15 -46.66
CA GLU A 20 39.65 -6.29 -45.70
C GLU A 20 38.94 -4.91 -45.48
N VAL A 21 39.07 -4.10 -44.40
CA VAL A 21 40.23 -3.38 -43.78
C VAL A 21 40.78 -2.26 -44.73
N GLU A 22 41.02 -0.98 -44.38
CA GLU A 22 41.15 -0.22 -43.10
C GLU A 22 40.90 1.31 -43.30
N LYS A 23 40.56 2.08 -42.24
CA LYS A 23 41.31 3.25 -41.67
C LYS A 23 40.46 4.26 -40.88
N ALA A 24 41.09 4.92 -39.91
CA ALA A 24 40.50 5.92 -39.02
C ALA A 24 41.49 7.05 -38.70
N GLU A 25 40.96 8.23 -38.36
CA GLU A 25 41.57 9.33 -37.56
C GLU A 25 40.39 10.29 -37.26
N SER A 26 39.90 10.55 -36.03
CA SER A 26 40.47 10.80 -34.70
C SER A 26 40.95 12.25 -34.46
N LYS A 27 40.20 13.00 -33.64
CA LYS A 27 40.73 13.68 -32.43
C LYS A 27 39.60 14.26 -31.56
N ALA A 28 39.97 14.63 -30.33
CA ALA A 28 39.09 15.12 -29.27
C ALA A 28 39.67 16.39 -28.62
N GLY A 29 38.89 17.02 -27.72
CA GLY A 29 39.18 18.31 -27.09
C GLY A 29 38.00 19.29 -27.32
N ASP A 30 37.28 19.90 -26.37
CA ASP A 30 37.10 19.86 -24.90
C ASP A 30 36.99 21.32 -24.37
N GLU A 31 36.37 21.50 -23.21
CA GLU A 31 36.18 22.74 -22.41
C GLU A 31 35.25 23.88 -22.95
N SER A 32 34.46 24.44 -22.00
CA SER A 32 34.08 25.86 -21.73
C SER A 32 33.86 26.92 -22.86
N SER A 33 33.01 27.96 -22.73
CA SER A 33 31.96 28.35 -21.76
C SER A 33 31.30 29.67 -22.20
N GLU A 34 30.15 30.02 -21.61
CA GLU A 34 29.59 31.40 -21.43
C GLU A 34 29.14 32.24 -22.66
N ASP A 35 27.86 32.61 -22.59
CA ASP A 35 27.24 33.93 -22.78
C ASP A 35 27.25 34.74 -24.12
N GLU A 36 26.02 35.01 -24.58
CA GLU A 36 25.46 36.33 -24.97
C GLU A 36 26.21 37.26 -25.97
N SER A 37 25.67 37.35 -27.19
CA SER A 37 25.50 38.66 -27.87
C SER A 37 24.45 38.60 -28.98
N ASP A 38 23.47 39.52 -28.96
CA ASP A 38 22.64 39.86 -30.12
C ASP A 38 23.49 40.48 -31.25
N SER A 39 23.15 40.18 -32.51
CA SER A 39 23.41 41.07 -33.65
C SER A 39 22.36 40.83 -34.73
N ASP A 40 21.63 41.89 -35.10
CA ASP A 40 20.69 41.91 -36.23
C ASP A 40 21.42 41.83 -37.60
N GLU A 41 20.62 41.83 -38.68
CA GLU A 41 21.00 41.95 -40.10
C GLU A 41 21.64 40.67 -40.70
N GLU A 42 21.44 40.33 -41.98
CA GLU A 42 20.88 41.10 -43.11
C GLU A 42 20.00 40.21 -44.03
N GLU A 43 19.14 40.80 -44.87
CA GLU A 43 18.22 40.05 -45.76
C GLU A 43 18.93 39.45 -46.99
N GLY A 44 18.94 38.13 -47.10
CA GLY A 44 19.48 37.40 -48.27
C GLY A 44 18.41 36.98 -49.29
N GLU A 45 17.98 37.89 -50.18
CA GLU A 45 17.15 37.50 -51.34
C GLU A 45 17.93 36.58 -52.30
N ALA A 46 17.51 35.32 -52.41
CA ALA A 46 17.96 34.39 -53.43
C ALA A 46 16.81 34.04 -54.41
N ASP A 47 16.62 34.88 -55.43
CA ASP A 47 15.60 34.71 -56.48
C ASP A 47 15.70 33.33 -57.15
N ASN A 48 14.67 32.49 -57.01
CA ASN A 48 14.56 31.23 -57.73
C ASN A 48 13.18 31.07 -58.37
N ARG A 49 13.03 31.70 -59.54
CA ARG A 49 11.80 31.76 -60.33
C ARG A 49 11.34 30.39 -60.79
N ASN A 50 10.41 29.79 -60.04
CA ASN A 50 9.41 28.90 -60.60
C ASN A 50 8.05 29.20 -59.96
N GLY A 51 7.05 29.49 -60.80
CA GLY A 51 5.75 30.04 -60.40
C GLY A 51 4.81 29.05 -59.69
N LYS A 52 5.25 28.46 -58.58
CA LYS A 52 4.39 27.75 -57.63
C LYS A 52 4.00 28.71 -56.51
N VAL A 53 2.71 28.97 -56.36
CA VAL A 53 2.16 29.67 -55.18
C VAL A 53 2.53 28.86 -53.93
N SER A 54 3.02 29.52 -52.87
CA SER A 54 3.40 28.78 -51.66
C SER A 54 2.17 28.16 -51.00
N VAL A 55 2.35 27.06 -50.27
CA VAL A 55 1.26 26.39 -49.54
C VAL A 55 0.59 27.35 -48.55
N LYS A 56 1.36 28.29 -47.99
CA LYS A 56 0.87 29.34 -47.08
C LYS A 56 0.00 30.37 -47.81
N ASP A 57 0.45 30.90 -48.94
CA ASP A 57 -0.30 31.90 -49.71
C ASP A 57 -1.59 31.31 -50.29
N LEU A 58 -1.52 30.07 -50.77
CA LEU A 58 -2.67 29.33 -51.28
C LEU A 58 -3.68 29.04 -50.15
N LEU A 59 -3.19 28.72 -48.95
CA LEU A 59 -4.03 28.53 -47.78
C LEU A 59 -4.73 29.84 -47.40
N GLU A 60 -4.00 30.96 -47.32
CA GLU A 60 -4.61 32.27 -47.06
C GLU A 60 -5.66 32.66 -48.10
N GLN A 61 -5.42 32.41 -49.39
CA GLN A 61 -6.41 32.65 -50.45
C GLN A 61 -7.67 31.80 -50.29
N VAL A 62 -7.53 30.52 -49.92
CA VAL A 62 -8.67 29.63 -49.68
C VAL A 62 -9.44 30.01 -48.41
N LEU A 63 -8.74 30.32 -47.32
CA LEU A 63 -9.36 30.78 -46.07
C LEU A 63 -10.13 32.09 -46.25
N LYS A 64 -9.52 33.09 -46.90
CA LYS A 64 -10.17 34.37 -47.27
C LYS A 64 -11.36 34.14 -48.21
N GLY A 65 -11.24 33.20 -49.16
CA GLY A 65 -12.34 32.82 -50.07
C GLY A 65 -13.54 32.18 -49.37
N ILE A 66 -13.31 31.32 -48.38
CA ILE A 66 -14.36 30.70 -47.56
C ILE A 66 -15.03 31.74 -46.65
N GLN A 67 -14.22 32.61 -46.02
CA GLN A 67 -14.69 33.69 -45.13
C GLN A 67 -15.56 34.70 -45.88
N ASN A 68 -15.14 35.12 -47.08
CA ASN A 68 -15.87 36.08 -47.92
C ASN A 68 -16.99 35.42 -48.75
N GLY A 69 -17.14 34.08 -48.70
CA GLY A 69 -18.18 33.34 -49.40
C GLY A 69 -17.98 33.18 -50.92
N THR A 70 -16.78 33.46 -51.45
CA THR A 70 -16.44 33.28 -52.87
C THR A 70 -16.00 31.85 -53.20
N LYS A 71 -15.59 31.06 -52.21
CA LYS A 71 -15.46 29.60 -52.28
C LYS A 71 -16.38 28.94 -51.26
N ASP A 72 -17.25 28.04 -51.72
CA ASP A 72 -18.12 27.22 -50.89
C ASP A 72 -17.83 25.73 -51.12
N LEU A 73 -17.02 25.16 -50.23
CA LEU A 73 -16.63 23.76 -50.30
C LEU A 73 -17.74 22.80 -49.82
N THR A 74 -18.90 23.29 -49.37
CA THR A 74 -20.08 22.45 -49.16
C THR A 74 -20.77 22.12 -50.49
N ASN A 75 -20.52 22.90 -51.55
CA ASN A 75 -21.03 22.65 -52.88
C ASN A 75 -20.17 21.60 -53.61
N ASN A 76 -20.78 20.46 -53.95
CA ASN A 76 -20.14 19.31 -54.61
C ASN A 76 -19.37 19.68 -55.89
N SER A 77 -19.83 20.67 -56.67
CA SER A 77 -19.13 21.10 -57.90
C SER A 77 -17.85 21.87 -57.59
N GLN A 78 -17.90 22.83 -56.65
CA GLN A 78 -16.72 23.59 -56.23
C GLN A 78 -15.73 22.71 -55.47
N PHE A 79 -16.21 21.80 -54.62
CA PHE A 79 -15.37 20.86 -53.88
C PHE A 79 -14.63 19.89 -54.81
N LYS A 80 -15.27 19.38 -55.88
CA LYS A 80 -14.59 18.59 -56.91
C LYS A 80 -13.50 19.38 -57.63
N SER A 81 -13.82 20.60 -58.09
CA SER A 81 -12.85 21.50 -58.73
C SER A 81 -11.65 21.78 -57.82
N PHE A 82 -11.90 22.04 -56.54
CA PHE A 82 -10.88 22.22 -55.51
C PHE A 82 -9.99 20.98 -55.35
N LYS A 83 -10.55 19.76 -55.22
CA LYS A 83 -9.76 18.53 -55.13
C LYS A 83 -8.86 18.31 -56.36
N THR A 84 -9.32 18.67 -57.56
CA THR A 84 -8.53 18.52 -58.80
C THR A 84 -7.51 19.64 -59.06
N GLY A 85 -7.47 20.68 -58.23
CA GLY A 85 -6.57 21.82 -58.37
C GLY A 85 -5.84 22.13 -57.06
N ASP A 86 -6.25 23.23 -56.41
CA ASP A 86 -5.63 23.76 -55.18
C ASP A 86 -5.47 22.72 -54.06
N GLY A 87 -6.34 21.71 -53.99
CA GLY A 87 -6.38 20.72 -52.92
C GLY A 87 -5.07 19.94 -52.74
N ASN A 88 -4.55 19.33 -53.81
CA ASN A 88 -3.32 18.53 -53.72
C ASN A 88 -2.08 19.40 -53.46
N ALA A 89 -2.11 20.67 -53.89
CA ALA A 89 -1.08 21.65 -53.55
C ALA A 89 -1.13 22.05 -52.07
N LEU A 90 -2.32 22.20 -51.48
CA LEU A 90 -2.50 22.42 -50.03
C LEU A 90 -2.15 21.20 -49.17
N ALA A 91 -2.27 20.00 -49.73
CA ALA A 91 -1.85 18.75 -49.09
C ALA A 91 -0.36 18.41 -49.29
N SER A 92 0.43 19.34 -49.85
CA SER A 92 1.89 19.22 -49.95
C SER A 92 2.59 19.79 -48.72
N SER A 93 3.87 19.44 -48.52
CA SER A 93 4.71 20.06 -47.49
C SER A 93 4.88 21.56 -47.74
N THR A 94 4.89 22.36 -46.68
CA THR A 94 5.05 23.81 -46.74
C THR A 94 6.49 24.26 -46.96
N GLY A 95 7.47 23.38 -46.67
CA GLY A 95 8.89 23.72 -46.60
C GLY A 95 9.34 24.35 -45.27
N ASP A 96 8.43 24.78 -44.39
CA ASP A 96 8.75 25.31 -43.05
C ASP A 96 8.76 24.17 -42.01
N PRO A 97 9.91 23.78 -41.42
CA PRO A 97 9.95 22.74 -40.39
C PRO A 97 9.25 23.13 -39.08
N ARG A 98 8.88 24.40 -38.86
CA ARG A 98 8.01 24.81 -37.74
C ARG A 98 6.53 24.61 -38.03
N GLN A 99 6.12 24.52 -39.31
CA GLN A 99 4.73 24.37 -39.73
C GLN A 99 4.62 23.50 -40.99
N PRO A 100 5.04 22.22 -40.96
CA PRO A 100 5.35 21.45 -42.17
C PRO A 100 4.13 21.08 -43.05
N THR A 101 2.90 21.26 -42.55
CA THR A 101 1.66 21.02 -43.32
C THR A 101 0.67 22.17 -43.13
N ALA A 102 -0.26 22.36 -44.08
CA ALA A 102 -1.32 23.36 -43.97
C ALA A 102 -2.14 23.21 -42.66
N LEU A 103 -2.28 21.98 -42.14
CA LEU A 103 -2.94 21.72 -40.86
C LEU A 103 -2.16 22.28 -39.66
N HIS A 104 -0.83 22.30 -39.67
CA HIS A 104 -0.03 22.97 -38.63
C HIS A 104 -0.30 24.47 -38.61
N ILE A 105 -0.29 25.12 -39.78
CA ILE A 105 -0.61 26.56 -39.91
C ILE A 105 -2.02 26.82 -39.33
N MET A 106 -3.03 26.09 -39.80
CA MET A 106 -4.41 26.23 -39.29
C MET A 106 -4.53 25.94 -37.78
N ALA A 107 -3.71 25.04 -37.23
CA ALA A 107 -3.69 24.71 -35.81
C ALA A 107 -3.00 25.78 -34.96
N ALA A 108 -1.97 26.46 -35.48
CA ALA A 108 -1.26 27.56 -34.83
C ALA A 108 -1.95 28.93 -34.96
N MET A 109 -2.65 29.22 -36.07
CA MET A 109 -3.29 30.53 -36.35
C MET A 109 -4.16 31.06 -35.20
N ASP A 110 -4.09 32.36 -34.91
CA ASP A 110 -4.87 32.97 -33.84
C ASP A 110 -6.37 33.02 -34.19
N LYS A 111 -7.23 33.15 -33.17
CA LYS A 111 -8.71 33.06 -33.30
C LYS A 111 -9.36 34.25 -34.03
N LYS A 112 -8.57 35.26 -34.42
CA LYS A 112 -8.99 36.41 -35.21
C LYS A 112 -8.80 36.16 -36.71
N ASP A 113 -7.76 35.41 -37.06
CA ASP A 113 -7.24 35.27 -38.42
C ASP A 113 -7.64 33.93 -39.05
N LEU A 114 -7.88 32.90 -38.23
CA LEU A 114 -8.54 31.68 -38.67
C LEU A 114 -10.05 31.94 -38.91
N PRO A 115 -10.61 31.62 -40.08
CA PRO A 115 -12.04 31.71 -40.32
C PRO A 115 -12.86 30.91 -39.30
N LYS A 116 -14.10 31.35 -39.08
CA LYS A 116 -15.01 30.72 -38.13
C LYS A 116 -15.16 29.22 -38.44
N LEU A 117 -14.84 28.38 -37.46
CA LEU A 117 -15.05 26.94 -37.55
C LEU A 117 -16.56 26.64 -37.54
N ASP A 118 -17.15 26.62 -38.72
CA ASP A 118 -18.51 26.17 -39.01
C ASP A 118 -18.53 25.25 -40.24
N SER A 119 -19.72 24.85 -40.71
CA SER A 119 -19.89 23.83 -41.75
C SER A 119 -19.23 24.18 -43.09
N LYS A 120 -18.81 25.43 -43.33
CA LYS A 120 -18.01 25.79 -44.52
C LYS A 120 -16.54 25.37 -44.43
N MET A 121 -16.00 25.29 -43.21
CA MET A 121 -14.60 24.89 -42.94
C MET A 121 -14.43 23.38 -42.85
N GLU A 122 -15.51 22.65 -42.55
CA GLU A 122 -15.49 21.20 -42.38
C GLU A 122 -14.97 20.44 -43.62
N PRO A 123 -15.43 20.69 -44.87
CA PRO A 123 -14.96 19.93 -46.04
C PRO A 123 -13.46 20.11 -46.34
N LEU A 124 -12.88 21.28 -45.99
CA LEU A 124 -11.45 21.53 -46.13
C LEU A 124 -10.63 20.69 -45.15
N ILE A 125 -11.01 20.69 -43.87
CA ILE A 125 -10.30 19.96 -42.82
C ILE A 125 -10.45 18.44 -43.03
N ARG A 126 -11.65 17.97 -43.38
CA ARG A 126 -11.88 16.57 -43.76
C ARG A 126 -11.00 16.14 -44.94
N PHE A 127 -10.97 16.92 -46.02
CA PHE A 127 -10.13 16.60 -47.20
C PHE A 127 -8.63 16.53 -46.89
N LEU A 128 -8.11 17.46 -46.08
CA LEU A 128 -6.70 17.47 -45.69
C LEU A 128 -6.32 16.30 -44.76
N VAL A 129 -7.28 15.76 -44.00
CA VAL A 129 -7.11 14.59 -43.12
C VAL A 129 -7.31 13.26 -43.87
N GLU A 130 -8.17 13.24 -44.88
CA GLU A 130 -8.45 12.09 -45.76
C GLU A 130 -7.44 11.95 -46.92
N HIS A 131 -6.43 12.83 -47.01
CA HIS A 131 -5.43 12.79 -48.08
C HIS A 131 -4.43 11.64 -47.89
N GLU A 132 -4.00 11.03 -49.00
CA GLU A 132 -2.99 9.95 -49.07
C GLU A 132 -1.63 10.27 -48.39
N ASN A 133 -1.39 11.54 -48.04
CA ASN A 133 -0.16 11.99 -47.40
C ASN A 133 -0.18 11.89 -45.86
N ASP A 134 -1.33 11.58 -45.23
CA ASP A 134 -1.50 11.54 -43.76
C ASP A 134 -0.88 12.76 -43.05
N LEU A 135 -1.48 13.93 -43.30
CA LEU A 135 -0.97 15.21 -42.81
C LEU A 135 -1.00 15.35 -41.28
N LEU A 136 -1.62 14.40 -40.56
CA LEU A 136 -1.67 14.35 -39.09
C LEU A 136 -0.46 13.63 -38.47
N ARG A 137 0.23 12.74 -39.19
CA ARG A 137 1.47 12.09 -38.73
C ARG A 137 2.69 13.01 -38.73
N PHE A 138 2.69 14.06 -39.55
CA PHE A 138 3.79 15.01 -39.58
C PHE A 138 3.96 15.70 -38.23
N GLN A 139 5.21 15.84 -37.80
CA GLN A 139 5.63 16.57 -36.61
C GLN A 139 6.38 17.84 -37.02
N ASP A 140 6.19 18.93 -36.27
CA ASP A 140 7.04 20.12 -36.37
C ASP A 140 8.43 19.91 -35.73
N ARG A 141 9.26 20.96 -35.73
CA ARG A 141 10.58 20.99 -35.06
C ARG A 141 10.55 20.67 -33.55
N SER A 142 9.40 20.79 -32.90
CA SER A 142 9.17 20.45 -31.48
C SER A 142 8.67 19.01 -31.28
N GLY A 143 8.34 18.31 -32.37
CA GLY A 143 7.67 17.01 -32.35
C GLY A 143 6.14 17.10 -32.26
N HIS A 144 5.55 18.28 -32.39
CA HIS A 144 4.11 18.49 -32.25
C HIS A 144 3.39 18.18 -33.56
N THR A 145 2.30 17.41 -33.49
CA THR A 145 1.42 17.16 -34.64
C THR A 145 0.39 18.29 -34.80
N PRO A 146 -0.32 18.41 -35.94
CA PRO A 146 -1.40 19.39 -36.07
C PRO A 146 -2.52 19.17 -35.05
N LEU A 147 -2.74 17.92 -34.66
CA LEU A 147 -3.72 17.54 -33.65
C LEU A 147 -3.29 18.02 -32.26
N PHE A 148 -2.01 17.84 -31.89
CA PHE A 148 -1.43 18.35 -30.64
C PHE A 148 -1.61 19.87 -30.51
N LEU A 149 -1.22 20.62 -31.55
CA LEU A 149 -1.36 22.07 -31.60
C LEU A 149 -2.84 22.51 -31.57
N ALA A 150 -3.75 21.80 -32.25
CA ALA A 150 -5.18 22.11 -32.22
C ALA A 150 -5.83 21.85 -30.85
N ILE A 151 -5.35 20.83 -30.11
CA ILE A 151 -5.74 20.54 -28.73
C ILE A 151 -5.22 21.65 -27.80
N GLU A 152 -3.95 22.07 -27.93
CA GLU A 152 -3.38 23.16 -27.13
C GLU A 152 -4.11 24.50 -27.35
N ALA A 153 -4.35 24.87 -28.62
CA ALA A 153 -5.12 26.06 -29.01
C ALA A 153 -6.63 25.96 -28.68
N LYS A 154 -7.09 24.81 -28.19
CA LYS A 154 -8.47 24.50 -27.80
C LYS A 154 -9.47 24.69 -28.95
N LYS A 155 -9.10 24.22 -30.14
CA LYS A 155 -9.88 24.32 -31.39
C LYS A 155 -10.84 23.12 -31.52
N GLU A 156 -11.76 23.02 -30.57
CA GLU A 156 -12.73 21.92 -30.36
C GLU A 156 -13.29 21.28 -31.65
N LYS A 157 -13.87 22.06 -32.56
CA LYS A 157 -14.42 21.54 -33.83
C LYS A 157 -13.36 21.02 -34.80
N MET A 158 -12.19 21.66 -34.84
CA MET A 158 -11.09 21.23 -35.71
C MET A 158 -10.54 19.88 -35.22
N VAL A 159 -10.38 19.73 -33.91
CA VAL A 159 -10.04 18.45 -33.27
C VAL A 159 -11.12 17.40 -33.56
N GLN A 160 -12.40 17.74 -33.44
CA GLN A 160 -13.49 16.81 -33.75
C GLN A 160 -13.43 16.33 -35.21
N TRP A 161 -13.34 17.24 -36.19
CA TRP A 161 -13.25 16.86 -37.61
C TRP A 161 -11.99 16.05 -37.95
N MET A 162 -10.85 16.35 -37.31
CA MET A 162 -9.64 15.51 -37.41
C MET A 162 -9.88 14.10 -36.88
N CYS A 163 -10.50 13.97 -35.70
CA CYS A 163 -10.81 12.67 -35.10
C CYS A 163 -11.86 11.87 -35.87
N ASP A 164 -12.82 12.54 -36.52
CA ASP A 164 -13.95 11.93 -37.24
C ASP A 164 -13.64 11.55 -38.70
N SER A 165 -12.58 12.10 -39.31
CA SER A 165 -12.15 11.75 -40.68
C SER A 165 -10.87 10.91 -40.76
N HIS A 166 -10.03 10.84 -39.71
CA HIS A 166 -8.80 10.04 -39.77
C HIS A 166 -9.06 8.55 -39.48
N PRO A 167 -8.70 7.60 -40.38
CA PRO A 167 -9.04 6.18 -40.24
C PRO A 167 -8.33 5.46 -39.07
N ASN A 168 -7.22 5.99 -38.57
CA ASN A 168 -6.48 5.45 -37.42
C ASN A 168 -6.06 6.58 -36.47
N ILE A 169 -7.03 7.26 -35.87
CA ILE A 169 -6.79 8.42 -35.00
C ILE A 169 -5.99 8.07 -33.72
N SER A 170 -6.14 6.87 -33.17
CA SER A 170 -5.38 6.41 -31.99
C SER A 170 -3.87 6.44 -32.25
N ALA A 171 -3.42 6.01 -33.43
CA ALA A 171 -2.01 6.09 -33.81
C ALA A 171 -1.46 7.54 -33.89
N ILE A 172 -2.32 8.55 -34.05
CA ILE A 172 -1.93 9.98 -33.98
C ILE A 172 -1.93 10.46 -32.52
N LEU A 173 -2.92 10.04 -31.72
CA LEU A 173 -3.00 10.36 -30.30
C LEU A 173 -1.81 9.81 -29.49
N ALA A 174 -1.24 8.69 -29.95
CA ALA A 174 -0.06 8.04 -29.41
C ALA A 174 1.24 8.84 -29.58
N ILE A 175 1.34 9.70 -30.61
CA ILE A 175 2.58 10.41 -30.95
C ILE A 175 2.94 11.37 -29.81
N ALA A 176 4.12 11.15 -29.23
CA ALA A 176 4.73 12.04 -28.24
C ALA A 176 5.51 13.17 -28.94
N SER A 177 5.61 14.32 -28.27
CA SER A 177 6.52 15.39 -28.66
C SER A 177 7.99 14.96 -28.54
N ASN A 178 8.86 15.66 -29.30
CA ASN A 178 10.32 15.47 -29.28
C ASN A 178 11.02 16.53 -28.42
N ASP A 179 10.24 17.44 -27.83
CA ASP A 179 10.67 18.35 -26.77
C ASP A 179 11.02 17.59 -25.46
N LYS A 180 11.42 18.35 -24.44
CA LYS A 180 11.77 17.80 -23.13
C LYS A 180 10.58 17.13 -22.42
N ASP A 181 9.38 17.63 -22.67
CA ASP A 181 8.18 17.25 -21.92
C ASP A 181 7.58 15.94 -22.46
N LYS A 182 7.88 15.56 -23.72
CA LYS A 182 7.49 14.28 -24.37
C LYS A 182 5.99 13.94 -24.23
N MET A 183 5.14 14.97 -24.24
CA MET A 183 3.71 14.82 -24.09
C MET A 183 3.08 14.28 -25.37
N ASN A 184 2.15 13.33 -25.24
CA ASN A 184 1.23 12.99 -26.33
C ASN A 184 -0.07 13.81 -26.26
N CYS A 185 -0.97 13.60 -27.22
CA CYS A 185 -2.22 14.37 -27.34
C CYS A 185 -3.14 14.31 -26.10
N LEU A 186 -3.01 13.27 -25.27
CA LEU A 186 -3.81 13.09 -24.04
C LEU A 186 -3.22 13.88 -22.87
N HIS A 187 -1.89 13.86 -22.71
CA HIS A 187 -1.18 14.65 -21.71
C HIS A 187 -1.46 16.14 -21.88
N ILE A 188 -1.33 16.67 -23.10
CA ILE A 188 -1.59 18.09 -23.40
C ILE A 188 -3.07 18.46 -23.24
N GLY A 189 -4.00 17.57 -23.60
CA GLY A 189 -5.45 17.75 -23.39
C GLY A 189 -5.81 17.88 -21.91
N ILE A 190 -5.20 17.04 -21.06
CA ILE A 190 -5.34 17.10 -19.60
C ILE A 190 -4.64 18.33 -19.02
N ASP A 191 -3.45 18.72 -19.51
CA ASP A 191 -2.80 19.88 -18.91
C ASP A 191 -3.58 21.17 -19.19
N LYS A 192 -3.86 21.44 -20.47
CA LYS A 192 -4.56 22.63 -20.93
C LYS A 192 -6.04 22.62 -20.52
N ARG A 193 -6.61 21.48 -20.13
CA ARG A 193 -8.02 21.26 -19.73
C ARG A 193 -8.98 21.60 -20.86
N VAL A 194 -8.96 20.77 -21.90
CA VAL A 194 -9.93 20.87 -23.00
C VAL A 194 -11.30 20.36 -22.58
N LYS A 195 -12.38 20.94 -23.13
CA LYS A 195 -13.77 20.50 -22.85
C LYS A 195 -14.11 19.17 -23.50
N PHE A 196 -13.48 18.88 -24.64
CA PHE A 196 -13.66 17.70 -25.46
C PHE A 196 -12.71 16.55 -25.07
N LEU A 197 -12.27 16.50 -23.81
CA LEU A 197 -11.30 15.49 -23.34
C LEU A 197 -11.88 14.08 -23.42
N ASP A 198 -13.18 13.92 -23.17
CA ASP A 198 -13.89 12.64 -23.34
C ASP A 198 -13.73 12.08 -24.77
N LEU A 199 -13.89 12.91 -25.80
CA LEU A 199 -13.70 12.49 -27.20
C LEU A 199 -12.27 11.97 -27.45
N LEU A 200 -11.26 12.57 -26.82
CA LEU A 200 -9.87 12.11 -26.94
C LEU A 200 -9.66 10.77 -26.21
N ILE A 201 -10.22 10.61 -25.01
CA ILE A 201 -10.15 9.37 -24.23
C ILE A 201 -10.92 8.25 -24.96
N ASP A 202 -12.10 8.52 -25.50
CA ASP A 202 -12.94 7.56 -26.22
C ASP A 202 -12.29 7.09 -27.53
N ARG A 203 -11.54 7.95 -28.22
CA ARG A 203 -10.79 7.63 -29.46
C ARG A 203 -9.38 7.07 -29.21
N ALA A 204 -8.85 7.18 -27.99
CA ALA A 204 -7.54 6.62 -27.63
C ALA A 204 -7.57 5.09 -27.43
N ASP A 205 -6.46 4.45 -27.77
CA ASP A 205 -6.14 3.08 -27.40
C ASP A 205 -5.55 3.01 -25.97
N PRO A 206 -5.49 1.81 -25.34
CA PRO A 206 -4.90 1.63 -24.01
C PRO A 206 -3.43 2.03 -23.90
N GLY A 207 -2.63 1.85 -24.96
CA GLY A 207 -1.21 2.19 -24.99
C GLY A 207 -0.98 3.70 -24.93
N SER A 208 -1.73 4.48 -25.71
CA SER A 208 -1.73 5.96 -25.63
C SER A 208 -2.06 6.50 -24.23
N LEU A 209 -2.89 5.79 -23.47
CA LEU A 209 -3.26 6.12 -22.09
C LEU A 209 -2.30 5.55 -21.02
N ALA A 210 -1.42 4.62 -21.39
CA ALA A 210 -0.37 4.06 -20.53
C ALA A 210 1.03 4.64 -20.82
N ALA A 211 1.21 5.32 -21.95
CA ALA A 211 2.41 6.06 -22.32
C ALA A 211 2.82 7.08 -21.25
N LYS A 212 4.12 7.37 -21.16
CA LYS A 212 4.72 8.25 -20.15
C LYS A 212 5.34 9.49 -20.79
N ASP A 213 5.17 10.64 -20.14
CA ASP A 213 5.81 11.92 -20.47
C ASP A 213 7.30 11.96 -20.01
N GLY A 214 7.96 13.11 -20.20
CA GLY A 214 9.38 13.32 -19.86
C GLY A 214 9.70 13.16 -18.37
N ASP A 215 8.73 13.42 -17.48
CA ASP A 215 8.82 13.20 -16.03
C ASP A 215 8.38 11.78 -15.63
N GLY A 216 8.06 10.92 -16.62
CA GLY A 216 7.61 9.55 -16.41
C GLY A 216 6.13 9.45 -16.02
N ASN A 217 5.38 10.54 -16.02
CA ASN A 217 3.97 10.55 -15.66
C ASN A 217 3.14 9.96 -16.79
N THR A 218 2.14 9.14 -16.46
CA THR A 218 1.07 8.78 -17.41
C THR A 218 -0.04 9.84 -17.42
N PRO A 219 -0.98 9.85 -18.39
CA PRO A 219 -2.13 10.75 -18.38
C PRO A 219 -2.93 10.71 -17.05
N LEU A 220 -2.98 9.55 -16.38
CA LEU A 220 -3.60 9.39 -15.07
C LEU A 220 -2.88 10.19 -13.97
N HIS A 221 -1.54 10.24 -13.97
CA HIS A 221 -0.77 11.04 -13.00
C HIS A 221 -1.07 12.53 -13.10
N LEU A 222 -1.26 13.05 -14.33
CA LEU A 222 -1.66 14.45 -14.57
C LEU A 222 -3.14 14.68 -14.24
N ALA A 223 -4.02 13.72 -14.54
CA ALA A 223 -5.46 13.83 -14.29
C ALA A 223 -5.82 13.95 -12.80
N VAL A 224 -4.98 13.41 -11.91
CA VAL A 224 -5.22 13.38 -10.45
C VAL A 224 -4.58 14.54 -9.69
N GLU A 225 -3.83 15.44 -10.33
CA GLU A 225 -3.20 16.57 -9.63
C GLU A 225 -4.24 17.48 -8.96
N TYR A 226 -3.92 18.00 -7.78
CA TYR A 226 -4.74 19.01 -7.07
C TYR A 226 -5.19 20.15 -7.99
N LYS A 227 -4.34 20.63 -8.92
CA LYS A 227 -4.72 21.71 -9.85
C LYS A 227 -5.92 21.34 -10.72
N LYS A 228 -6.15 20.05 -11.05
CA LYS A 228 -7.23 19.56 -11.91
C LYS A 228 -8.53 19.26 -11.15
N CYS A 229 -8.44 18.79 -9.91
CA CYS A 229 -9.56 18.26 -9.13
C CYS A 229 -10.79 19.18 -9.12
N LYS A 230 -11.83 18.75 -9.85
CA LYS A 230 -13.16 19.35 -9.98
C LYS A 230 -14.20 18.24 -9.98
N LYS A 231 -15.48 18.58 -9.80
CA LYS A 231 -16.59 17.60 -9.79
C LYS A 231 -16.64 16.69 -11.04
N GLU A 232 -16.34 17.25 -12.22
CA GLU A 232 -16.27 16.53 -13.50
C GLU A 232 -15.04 15.61 -13.61
N GLN A 233 -13.97 15.87 -12.84
CA GLN A 233 -12.67 15.18 -12.97
C GLN A 233 -12.74 13.71 -12.52
N LEU A 234 -13.67 13.34 -11.65
CA LEU A 234 -13.84 11.96 -11.17
C LEU A 234 -14.25 11.00 -12.30
N ASP A 235 -15.15 11.43 -13.18
CA ASP A 235 -15.60 10.65 -14.33
C ASP A 235 -14.48 10.47 -15.36
N ILE A 236 -13.72 11.55 -15.63
CA ILE A 236 -12.52 11.53 -16.47
C ILE A 236 -11.47 10.55 -15.91
N ILE A 237 -11.18 10.60 -14.61
CA ILE A 237 -10.26 9.67 -13.95
C ILE A 237 -10.74 8.22 -14.07
N GLN A 238 -12.04 7.97 -13.87
CA GLN A 238 -12.63 6.63 -13.98
C GLN A 238 -12.57 6.08 -15.41
N LYS A 239 -12.81 6.91 -16.44
CA LYS A 239 -12.66 6.55 -17.86
C LYS A 239 -11.22 6.24 -18.24
N ILE A 240 -10.26 7.06 -17.80
CA ILE A 240 -8.82 6.79 -18.02
C ILE A 240 -8.45 5.43 -17.43
N ILE A 241 -8.76 5.19 -16.15
CA ILE A 241 -8.49 3.92 -15.46
C ILE A 241 -9.11 2.73 -16.22
N ALA A 242 -10.39 2.82 -16.57
CA ALA A 242 -11.12 1.73 -17.23
C ALA A 242 -10.54 1.34 -18.60
N LYS A 243 -9.87 2.27 -19.30
CA LYS A 243 -9.16 1.98 -20.57
C LYS A 243 -7.67 1.64 -20.40
N SER A 244 -6.98 2.25 -19.43
CA SER A 244 -5.51 2.22 -19.36
C SER A 244 -4.95 1.12 -18.49
N ASP A 245 -5.69 0.66 -17.47
CA ASP A 245 -5.08 -0.07 -16.34
C ASP A 245 -4.34 -1.35 -16.75
N ILE A 246 -4.93 -2.14 -17.65
CA ILE A 246 -4.33 -3.38 -18.17
C ILE A 246 -3.03 -3.08 -18.95
N ALA A 247 -3.00 -2.00 -19.74
CA ALA A 247 -1.81 -1.58 -20.47
C ALA A 247 -0.73 -1.00 -19.54
N VAL A 248 -1.11 -0.35 -18.44
CA VAL A 248 -0.19 0.09 -17.38
C VAL A 248 0.42 -1.13 -16.67
N GLN A 249 -0.39 -2.13 -16.30
CA GLN A 249 0.08 -3.39 -15.68
C GLN A 249 1.10 -4.13 -16.55
N HIS A 250 0.83 -4.29 -17.85
CA HIS A 250 1.71 -5.01 -18.77
C HIS A 250 2.90 -4.18 -19.30
N SER A 251 2.99 -2.88 -18.99
CA SER A 251 4.11 -2.06 -19.45
C SER A 251 5.43 -2.44 -18.75
N VAL A 252 6.51 -2.54 -19.54
CA VAL A 252 7.78 -3.14 -19.10
C VAL A 252 8.39 -2.35 -17.94
N ARG A 253 8.51 -3.00 -16.78
CA ARG A 253 9.04 -2.50 -15.50
C ARG A 253 8.43 -1.15 -15.07
N ASN A 254 7.53 -1.22 -14.09
CA ASN A 254 7.07 -0.09 -13.27
C ASN A 254 6.06 0.86 -13.95
N GLY A 255 5.09 0.34 -14.70
CA GLY A 255 4.02 1.14 -15.32
C GLY A 255 3.33 2.11 -14.36
N ASP A 256 2.95 1.63 -13.18
CA ASP A 256 2.23 2.40 -12.15
C ASP A 256 3.03 3.56 -11.51
N PHE A 257 4.30 3.79 -11.86
CA PHE A 257 5.16 4.77 -11.19
C PHE A 257 5.86 5.73 -12.17
N ASN A 258 5.95 7.02 -11.81
CA ASN A 258 6.73 8.03 -12.54
C ASN A 258 8.23 8.03 -12.18
N ASN A 259 9.01 8.98 -12.71
CA ASN A 259 10.47 9.03 -12.46
C ASN A 259 10.83 9.36 -11.00
N ASP A 260 9.97 10.06 -10.26
CA ASP A 260 10.09 10.27 -8.80
C ASP A 260 9.81 8.98 -7.99
N GLY A 261 9.39 7.89 -8.64
CA GLY A 261 8.95 6.65 -7.98
C GLY A 261 7.59 6.79 -7.28
N LEU A 262 6.78 7.78 -7.66
CA LEU A 262 5.43 8.01 -7.15
C LEU A 262 4.40 7.34 -8.06
N SER A 263 3.39 6.71 -7.45
CA SER A 263 2.18 6.27 -8.15
C SER A 263 1.20 7.42 -8.36
N PRO A 264 0.14 7.29 -9.19
CA PRO A 264 -0.94 8.30 -9.25
C PRO A 264 -1.56 8.59 -7.88
N TYR A 265 -1.67 7.60 -6.99
CA TYR A 265 -2.17 7.79 -5.63
C TYR A 265 -1.23 8.65 -4.78
N LEU A 266 0.08 8.37 -4.81
CA LEU A 266 1.09 9.15 -4.08
C LEU A 266 1.30 10.54 -4.70
N HIS A 267 1.28 10.64 -6.03
CA HIS A 267 1.36 11.87 -6.79
C HIS A 267 0.17 12.80 -6.50
N HIS A 268 -1.05 12.25 -6.42
CA HIS A 268 -2.22 12.99 -5.94
C HIS A 268 -1.95 13.59 -4.55
N LYS A 269 -1.60 12.75 -3.57
CA LYS A 269 -1.38 13.19 -2.17
C LYS A 269 -0.25 14.20 -2.04
N GLU A 270 0.84 14.03 -2.79
CA GLU A 270 1.96 14.97 -2.81
C GLU A 270 1.61 16.28 -3.52
N SER A 271 0.81 16.26 -4.58
CA SER A 271 0.30 17.47 -5.25
C SER A 271 -0.63 18.27 -4.31
N VAL A 272 -1.48 17.58 -3.54
CA VAL A 272 -2.34 18.17 -2.50
C VAL A 272 -1.49 18.80 -1.40
N ARG A 273 -0.47 18.07 -0.89
CA ARG A 273 0.46 18.58 0.14
C ARG A 273 1.23 19.81 -0.35
N LYS A 274 1.82 19.76 -1.55
CA LYS A 274 2.51 20.87 -2.21
C LYS A 274 1.58 22.08 -2.39
N ALA A 275 0.30 21.87 -2.72
CA ALA A 275 -0.67 22.94 -2.88
C ALA A 275 -1.07 23.59 -1.54
N LEU A 276 -1.49 22.80 -0.55
CA LEU A 276 -1.90 23.31 0.76
C LEU A 276 -0.76 24.03 1.51
N ALA A 277 0.49 23.60 1.33
CA ALA A 277 1.65 24.34 1.82
C ALA A 277 1.78 25.72 1.14
N LYS A 278 1.63 25.78 -0.19
CA LYS A 278 1.66 27.04 -0.96
C LYS A 278 0.47 27.96 -0.66
N GLU A 279 -0.67 27.46 -0.18
CA GLU A 279 -1.77 28.29 0.34
C GLU A 279 -1.42 28.87 1.72
N LYS A 280 -0.97 28.03 2.67
CA LYS A 280 -0.58 28.48 4.02
C LYS A 280 0.54 29.53 4.00
N GLU A 281 1.53 29.42 3.12
CA GLU A 281 2.56 30.47 2.98
C GLU A 281 2.02 31.79 2.40
N LYS A 282 1.01 31.74 1.50
CA LYS A 282 0.34 32.95 1.01
C LYS A 282 -0.51 33.60 2.10
N GLU A 283 -1.18 32.82 2.94
CA GLU A 283 -1.93 33.31 4.11
C GLU A 283 -0.99 33.97 5.14
N LYS A 284 0.14 33.33 5.47
CA LYS A 284 1.20 33.93 6.30
C LYS A 284 1.73 35.25 5.71
N LYS A 285 2.02 35.28 4.41
CA LYS A 285 2.54 36.48 3.73
C LYS A 285 1.53 37.63 3.78
N LYS A 286 0.25 37.37 3.50
CA LYS A 286 -0.84 38.33 3.66
C LYS A 286 -0.95 38.85 5.09
N ALA A 287 -1.03 37.95 6.08
CA ALA A 287 -1.15 38.33 7.49
C ALA A 287 0.06 39.13 8.02
N ARG A 288 1.24 38.97 7.39
CA ARG A 288 2.41 39.80 7.64
C ARG A 288 2.30 41.18 6.99
N GLU A 289 1.95 41.24 5.70
CA GLU A 289 1.73 42.50 4.96
C GLU A 289 0.62 43.34 5.60
N GLU A 290 -0.42 42.71 6.12
CA GLU A 290 -1.53 43.32 6.85
C GLU A 290 -1.06 43.93 8.18
N LYS A 291 -0.30 43.18 9.00
CA LYS A 291 0.32 43.71 10.23
C LYS A 291 1.36 44.81 9.99
N GLU A 292 2.04 44.80 8.84
CA GLU A 292 2.95 45.87 8.41
C GLU A 292 2.17 47.11 7.91
N ARG A 293 0.96 46.94 7.36
CA ARG A 293 0.01 48.03 7.05
C ARG A 293 -0.64 48.62 8.31
N GLU A 294 -1.05 47.80 9.28
CA GLU A 294 -1.57 48.28 10.57
C GLU A 294 -0.53 49.12 11.31
N LYS A 295 0.73 48.67 11.36
CA LYS A 295 1.85 49.39 12.00
C LYS A 295 2.23 50.70 11.30
N SER A 296 2.00 50.82 9.99
CA SER A 296 2.23 52.08 9.27
C SER A 296 1.04 53.03 9.36
N SER A 297 -0.20 52.51 9.32
CA SER A 297 -1.43 53.27 9.62
C SER A 297 -1.39 53.90 11.02
N ALA A 298 -0.96 53.15 12.04
CA ALA A 298 -0.83 53.62 13.42
C ALA A 298 0.21 54.75 13.63
N ARG A 299 1.00 55.13 12.60
CA ARG A 299 1.96 56.24 12.65
C ARG A 299 1.45 57.56 12.07
N VAL A 300 0.23 57.62 11.52
CA VAL A 300 -0.35 58.86 11.01
C VAL A 300 -1.56 59.26 11.86
N ARG A 301 -1.33 60.22 12.77
CA ARG A 301 -2.38 61.12 13.27
C ARG A 301 -2.07 62.53 12.73
N PRO A 302 -3.10 63.32 12.37
CA PRO A 302 -2.87 64.66 11.84
C PRO A 302 -2.44 65.62 12.95
N ASP A 303 -1.53 66.51 12.60
CA ASP A 303 -1.33 67.79 13.27
C ASP A 303 -1.59 68.90 12.24
N GLY A 304 -2.02 70.09 12.68
CA GLY A 304 -2.56 71.13 11.80
C GLY A 304 -1.68 72.39 11.71
N GLY A 305 -1.66 73.04 10.55
CA GLY A 305 -0.91 74.29 10.35
C GLY A 305 -0.95 74.82 8.91
N ASP A 306 -1.67 75.94 8.76
CA ASP A 306 -1.92 76.81 7.61
C ASP A 306 -0.87 76.99 6.48
N ILE A 307 -1.40 77.21 5.25
CA ILE A 307 -1.08 78.29 4.26
C ILE A 307 0.43 78.59 4.00
N ASP A 308 1.00 78.45 2.80
CA ASP A 308 0.67 79.27 1.60
C ASP A 308 1.23 78.76 0.23
N SER A 309 0.73 79.38 -0.85
CA SER A 309 1.34 79.73 -2.15
C SER A 309 2.42 78.84 -2.85
N SER A 310 1.95 78.13 -3.88
CA SER A 310 2.41 78.29 -5.29
C SER A 310 3.75 77.70 -5.82
N ALA A 311 3.68 77.36 -7.13
CA ALA A 311 4.73 77.45 -8.16
C ALA A 311 5.85 76.38 -8.30
N GLN A 312 5.65 75.52 -9.31
CA GLN A 312 6.59 75.17 -10.41
C GLN A 312 7.88 74.34 -10.19
N ASN A 313 7.88 73.20 -10.90
CA ASN A 313 8.92 72.69 -11.82
C ASN A 313 10.20 71.96 -11.34
N ARG A 314 10.35 70.78 -11.98
CA ARG A 314 11.53 70.20 -12.63
C ARG A 314 12.68 69.53 -11.83
N GLU A 315 12.70 68.22 -12.05
CA GLU A 315 13.81 67.44 -12.64
C GLU A 315 15.00 66.95 -11.79
N THR A 316 15.55 65.84 -12.29
CA THR A 316 16.84 65.21 -12.02
C THR A 316 17.09 64.51 -10.66
N ALA A 317 17.44 63.22 -10.80
CA ALA A 317 18.17 62.38 -9.84
C ALA A 317 19.71 62.67 -9.99
N PRO A 318 20.68 61.94 -9.35
CA PRO A 318 20.57 60.62 -8.73
C PRO A 318 21.42 60.31 -7.46
N ARG A 319 21.13 59.12 -6.90
CA ARG A 319 21.98 58.10 -6.21
C ARG A 319 23.25 58.49 -5.40
N SER A 320 23.46 57.64 -4.38
CA SER A 320 24.67 57.36 -3.56
C SER A 320 24.75 58.11 -2.21
N GLN A 321 25.31 57.55 -1.12
CA GLN A 321 26.04 56.28 -0.93
C GLN A 321 25.83 55.69 0.51
N LYS A 322 26.35 54.48 0.80
CA LYS A 322 26.54 53.89 2.15
C LYS A 322 27.87 54.42 2.77
N PRO A 323 28.30 54.12 4.03
CA PRO A 323 27.76 53.27 5.13
C PRO A 323 27.44 54.12 6.41
N GLY A 324 27.25 53.61 7.64
CA GLY A 324 27.14 52.24 8.20
C GLY A 324 28.27 51.84 9.17
N GLY A 325 27.95 51.50 10.43
CA GLY A 325 28.90 51.05 11.47
C GLY A 325 28.22 50.78 12.85
N PRO A 326 28.88 50.13 13.84
CA PRO A 326 28.17 49.36 14.89
C PRO A 326 28.47 49.73 16.37
N GLY A 327 27.62 49.25 17.30
CA GLY A 327 27.92 49.20 18.74
C GLY A 327 26.71 48.94 19.65
N GLY A 328 26.90 48.15 20.71
CA GLY A 328 26.05 48.05 21.92
C GLY A 328 26.98 47.97 23.15
N PRO A 329 26.58 47.42 24.33
CA PRO A 329 25.26 47.02 24.82
C PRO A 329 24.90 47.69 26.19
N GLY A 330 23.76 47.35 26.83
CA GLY A 330 23.56 47.72 28.26
C GLY A 330 22.13 47.60 28.84
N ALA A 331 22.05 47.21 30.12
CA ALA A 331 20.92 47.25 31.06
C ALA A 331 21.49 47.74 32.44
N PRO A 332 20.79 47.80 33.62
CA PRO A 332 19.42 47.34 33.99
C PRO A 332 18.60 48.19 35.02
N SER A 333 17.42 47.66 35.42
CA SER A 333 16.76 47.64 36.77
C SER A 333 16.14 48.87 37.51
N GLY A 334 14.83 48.74 37.84
CA GLY A 334 14.14 49.18 39.10
C GLY A 334 13.53 50.60 39.19
N PRO A 335 12.71 50.96 40.22
CA PRO A 335 11.91 50.18 41.21
C PRO A 335 10.43 50.70 41.43
N THR A 336 9.76 50.39 42.56
CA THR A 336 8.37 50.81 42.97
C THR A 336 8.32 51.62 44.29
N PRO A 337 7.19 52.27 44.72
CA PRO A 337 6.24 51.71 45.73
C PRO A 337 4.75 52.24 45.72
N ASP A 338 3.97 51.98 46.80
CA ASP A 338 2.50 52.19 47.07
C ASP A 338 2.27 53.34 48.15
N PRO A 339 1.15 53.60 48.94
CA PRO A 339 -0.21 52.98 49.12
C PRO A 339 -1.46 53.88 49.48
N SER A 340 -2.61 53.23 49.78
CA SER A 340 -3.77 53.63 50.68
C SER A 340 -4.89 54.61 50.21
N GLY A 341 -6.16 54.59 50.70
CA GLY A 341 -6.92 53.52 51.43
C GLY A 341 -8.26 53.88 52.17
N ARG A 342 -9.41 53.30 51.72
CA ARG A 342 -10.60 52.75 52.50
C ARG A 342 -11.51 53.68 53.37
N PRO A 343 -12.62 53.22 54.07
CA PRO A 343 -13.09 51.87 54.52
C PRO A 343 -14.58 51.47 54.17
N ASP A 344 -15.44 50.94 55.09
CA ASP A 344 -15.84 49.51 55.19
C ASP A 344 -17.32 49.23 55.68
N LYS A 345 -17.89 48.04 55.33
CA LYS A 345 -18.79 47.11 56.14
C LYS A 345 -20.29 47.41 56.45
N PRO A 346 -21.08 46.43 57.00
CA PRO A 346 -21.14 44.95 56.86
C PRO A 346 -22.61 44.41 56.65
N PRO A 347 -22.98 43.10 56.66
CA PRO A 347 -22.31 41.81 57.01
C PRO A 347 -22.35 40.79 55.82
N ASN A 348 -22.49 39.44 55.86
CA ASN A 348 -22.80 38.44 56.92
C ASN A 348 -22.18 37.02 56.67
N LEU A 349 -22.94 35.91 56.82
CA LEU A 349 -22.44 34.56 57.20
C LEU A 349 -22.70 33.40 56.20
N GLN A 350 -21.97 32.30 56.43
CA GLN A 350 -21.98 30.99 55.75
C GLN A 350 -22.63 29.89 56.63
N THR A 351 -22.82 28.65 56.12
CA THR A 351 -22.37 27.36 56.74
C THR A 351 -22.78 26.10 55.93
N ASP A 352 -22.21 24.93 56.27
CA ASP A 352 -22.21 23.68 55.47
C ASP A 352 -22.79 22.42 56.17
N SER A 353 -23.33 21.48 55.37
CA SER A 353 -23.38 20.01 55.57
C SER A 353 -24.26 19.32 56.66
N ARG A 354 -25.04 18.26 56.29
CA ARG A 354 -25.07 16.90 56.92
C ARG A 354 -26.09 15.88 56.32
N ASN A 355 -26.00 14.61 56.80
CA ASN A 355 -26.54 13.35 56.24
C ASN A 355 -27.96 12.87 56.70
N LYS A 356 -28.51 11.87 55.97
CA LYS A 356 -28.96 10.50 56.42
C LYS A 356 -30.47 10.07 56.42
N TYR A 357 -30.69 8.82 55.95
CA TYR A 357 -31.78 7.82 56.21
C TYR A 357 -33.24 7.99 55.67
N GLY A 358 -34.02 6.88 55.72
CA GLY A 358 -35.43 6.73 55.27
C GLY A 358 -36.05 5.31 55.51
N GLY A 359 -37.32 5.08 55.15
CA GLY A 359 -38.10 3.81 55.23
C GLY A 359 -39.58 3.98 54.77
N ARG A 360 -40.21 3.07 53.99
CA ARG A 360 -40.94 1.80 54.31
C ARG A 360 -42.43 1.96 54.75
N SER A 361 -43.44 1.11 54.40
CA SER A 361 -43.65 0.12 53.30
C SER A 361 -45.02 -0.64 53.40
N GLN A 362 -45.61 -1.08 52.27
CA GLN A 362 -46.59 -2.21 52.06
C GLN A 362 -48.07 -2.05 52.53
N PRO A 363 -49.06 -2.97 52.21
CA PRO A 363 -49.03 -4.28 51.49
C PRO A 363 -50.14 -4.58 50.42
N GLY A 364 -50.02 -5.72 49.70
CA GLY A 364 -51.13 -6.51 49.06
C GLY A 364 -51.46 -6.21 47.57
N VAL A 365 -51.98 -7.14 46.72
CA VAL A 365 -52.34 -8.59 46.81
C VAL A 365 -52.15 -9.26 45.40
N ASN A 366 -51.97 -10.59 45.33
CA ASN A 366 -51.84 -11.40 44.08
C ASN A 366 -53.19 -11.68 43.37
N VAL A 367 -53.17 -12.11 42.09
CA VAL A 367 -53.81 -13.37 41.60
C VAL A 367 -53.42 -13.75 40.15
N SER A 368 -53.21 -15.05 39.96
CA SER A 368 -53.11 -15.98 38.80
C SER A 368 -53.20 -15.57 37.31
N SER A 369 -52.47 -16.33 36.48
CA SER A 369 -52.74 -16.68 35.05
C SER A 369 -53.90 -17.72 34.93
N PRO A 370 -54.32 -18.29 33.76
CA PRO A 370 -53.73 -18.28 32.40
C PRO A 370 -54.71 -18.25 31.19
N ALA A 371 -54.15 -18.49 29.98
CA ALA A 371 -54.70 -19.34 28.88
C ALA A 371 -55.67 -18.82 27.78
N VAL A 372 -55.17 -18.93 26.52
CA VAL A 372 -55.77 -19.67 25.37
C VAL A 372 -56.89 -19.05 24.49
N THR A 373 -56.66 -19.08 23.15
CA THR A 373 -57.59 -18.80 22.01
C THR A 373 -58.13 -17.35 21.89
N THR A 374 -58.62 -16.82 20.76
CA THR A 374 -59.14 -17.37 19.47
C THR A 374 -58.77 -16.50 18.24
N ALA A 375 -58.92 -17.05 17.03
CA ALA A 375 -59.29 -16.34 15.78
C ALA A 375 -60.77 -16.71 15.46
N PRO A 376 -61.54 -16.13 14.49
CA PRO A 376 -61.19 -15.39 13.25
C PRO A 376 -62.11 -14.11 13.10
N PRO A 377 -62.76 -13.70 11.97
CA PRO A 377 -62.63 -14.00 10.52
C PRO A 377 -62.66 -12.76 9.56
N LEU A 378 -62.76 -13.07 8.26
CA LEU A 378 -63.07 -12.20 7.11
C LEU A 378 -64.50 -11.59 7.22
N VAL A 379 -64.99 -10.65 6.39
CA VAL A 379 -65.33 -10.75 4.95
C VAL A 379 -65.34 -9.36 4.25
N SER A 380 -65.42 -9.37 2.92
CA SER A 380 -65.25 -8.29 1.94
C SER A 380 -66.34 -7.21 1.83
N LYS A 381 -66.00 -6.13 1.10
CA LYS A 381 -66.75 -5.44 0.00
C LYS A 381 -68.29 -5.58 -0.01
N ASP A 382 -69.07 -4.52 -0.21
CA ASP A 382 -68.83 -3.36 -1.10
C ASP A 382 -69.28 -2.02 -0.50
N ASP A 383 -68.49 -0.95 -0.76
CA ASP A 383 -69.04 0.41 -0.88
C ASP A 383 -68.12 1.34 -1.71
N LEU A 384 -67.97 1.00 -3.00
CA LEU A 384 -67.13 1.74 -3.95
C LEU A 384 -67.86 2.97 -4.52
N LYS A 385 -67.66 4.18 -3.95
CA LYS A 385 -67.63 5.49 -4.67
C LYS A 385 -67.42 6.74 -3.79
N LYS A 386 -66.19 6.98 -3.30
CA LYS A 386 -65.56 8.33 -3.23
C LYS A 386 -64.11 8.30 -2.68
N LEU A 387 -63.15 8.23 -3.60
CA LEU A 387 -61.82 8.87 -3.57
C LEU A 387 -60.97 8.23 -4.68
N ALA A 388 -60.46 9.06 -5.60
CA ALA A 388 -59.70 8.58 -6.75
C ALA A 388 -58.57 9.55 -7.09
N LEU A 389 -57.40 8.98 -7.37
CA LEU A 389 -56.35 9.49 -8.26
C LEU A 389 -55.89 10.95 -8.06
N ARG A 390 -54.65 11.14 -7.59
CA ARG A 390 -53.53 11.49 -8.52
C ARG A 390 -52.14 11.47 -7.90
N VAL A 391 -51.16 11.39 -8.81
CA VAL A 391 -49.71 11.49 -8.63
C VAL A 391 -49.29 12.96 -8.44
N PRO A 392 -48.22 13.27 -7.69
CA PRO A 392 -47.46 14.51 -7.83
C PRO A 392 -46.25 14.29 -8.74
N GLU A 393 -46.26 14.90 -9.93
CA GLU A 393 -45.12 15.00 -10.85
C GLU A 393 -44.43 16.37 -10.72
N VAL A 394 -43.17 16.44 -11.18
CA VAL A 394 -42.28 17.60 -11.36
C VAL A 394 -42.93 18.99 -11.25
N ALA A 395 -42.46 19.80 -10.29
CA ALA A 395 -42.70 21.24 -10.24
C ALA A 395 -41.48 22.01 -10.78
N ALA A 396 -41.55 22.47 -12.04
CA ALA A 396 -40.61 23.44 -12.59
C ALA A 396 -41.08 24.87 -12.25
N VAL A 397 -40.15 25.76 -11.88
CA VAL A 397 -40.44 27.20 -11.67
C VAL A 397 -39.84 28.01 -12.82
N LYS A 398 -40.68 28.80 -13.49
CA LYS A 398 -40.25 29.74 -14.54
C LYS A 398 -39.88 31.11 -13.97
N GLN A 399 -39.04 31.78 -14.75
CA GLN A 399 -38.55 33.15 -14.60
C GLN A 399 -39.63 34.15 -14.14
N SER A 400 -39.25 35.06 -13.24
CA SER A 400 -39.58 36.47 -13.38
C SER A 400 -38.28 37.24 -13.66
N SER A 401 -38.38 38.29 -14.48
CA SER A 401 -37.25 39.12 -14.87
C SER A 401 -37.27 40.44 -14.10
N ASP A 402 -36.15 40.80 -13.47
CA ASP A 402 -35.81 42.21 -13.31
C ASP A 402 -34.29 42.39 -13.34
N ALA A 403 -33.82 43.44 -14.01
CA ALA A 403 -32.42 43.60 -14.35
C ALA A 403 -31.78 44.75 -13.55
N ARG A 404 -30.68 44.44 -12.83
CA ARG A 404 -29.68 45.44 -12.44
C ARG A 404 -28.30 44.81 -12.33
N SER A 405 -27.33 45.44 -12.95
CA SER A 405 -25.94 44.99 -12.98
C SER A 405 -25.23 45.26 -11.64
N VAL A 406 -24.51 44.26 -11.16
CA VAL A 406 -23.39 44.44 -10.23
C VAL A 406 -22.21 43.68 -10.82
N THR A 407 -21.03 44.31 -10.82
CA THR A 407 -19.86 43.89 -11.61
C THR A 407 -19.07 42.74 -10.99
N ASP A 408 -18.39 41.98 -11.84
CA ASP A 408 -17.42 40.95 -11.48
C ASP A 408 -16.35 41.46 -10.49
N THR A 409 -16.18 40.75 -9.38
CA THR A 409 -14.98 40.80 -8.53
C THR A 409 -14.56 39.40 -8.04
N GLY A 410 -14.25 38.51 -8.98
CA GLY A 410 -13.07 37.65 -8.90
C GLY A 410 -12.90 36.73 -7.68
N HIS A 411 -13.93 35.99 -7.28
CA HIS A 411 -13.78 34.92 -6.30
C HIS A 411 -13.09 33.69 -6.91
N LYS A 412 -11.81 33.47 -6.56
CA LYS A 412 -11.12 32.22 -6.91
C LYS A 412 -11.75 31.05 -6.18
N SER A 413 -12.40 30.15 -6.93
CA SER A 413 -13.04 28.95 -6.38
C SER A 413 -12.02 28.06 -5.67
N LYS A 414 -12.11 27.98 -4.34
CA LYS A 414 -11.36 27.02 -3.52
C LYS A 414 -11.77 25.61 -3.95
N ILE A 415 -10.80 24.71 -4.14
CA ILE A 415 -11.06 23.34 -4.56
C ILE A 415 -11.80 22.59 -3.44
N ASP A 416 -12.82 21.84 -3.82
CA ASP A 416 -13.69 21.11 -2.90
C ASP A 416 -12.97 19.92 -2.26
N GLU A 417 -13.01 19.86 -0.93
CA GLU A 417 -12.39 18.82 -0.12
C GLU A 417 -13.08 17.46 -0.30
N ALA A 418 -14.39 17.43 -0.59
CA ALA A 418 -15.11 16.19 -0.87
C ALA A 418 -14.66 15.56 -2.20
N THR A 419 -14.44 16.38 -3.23
CA THR A 419 -13.85 15.98 -4.52
C THR A 419 -12.45 15.39 -4.32
N LEU A 420 -11.58 16.01 -3.50
CA LEU A 420 -10.23 15.49 -3.21
C LEU A 420 -10.29 14.11 -2.52
N LYS A 421 -11.11 13.98 -1.47
CA LYS A 421 -11.33 12.69 -0.78
C LYS A 421 -11.97 11.65 -1.69
N GLY A 422 -12.79 12.09 -2.65
CA GLY A 422 -13.34 11.25 -3.73
C GLY A 422 -12.24 10.67 -4.61
N VAL A 423 -11.29 11.49 -5.08
CA VAL A 423 -10.15 11.04 -5.89
C VAL A 423 -9.27 10.08 -5.09
N GLU A 424 -8.93 10.42 -3.84
CA GLU A 424 -8.12 9.55 -2.99
C GLU A 424 -8.79 8.18 -2.75
N ARG A 425 -10.10 8.16 -2.43
CA ARG A 425 -10.85 6.90 -2.23
C ARG A 425 -10.99 6.10 -3.53
N LEU A 426 -11.23 6.76 -4.66
CA LEU A 426 -11.37 6.10 -5.97
C LEU A 426 -10.07 5.39 -6.36
N LEU A 427 -8.93 6.09 -6.27
CA LEU A 427 -7.62 5.50 -6.56
C LEU A 427 -7.28 4.37 -5.58
N LYS A 428 -7.50 4.56 -4.28
CA LYS A 428 -7.25 3.53 -3.26
C LYS A 428 -8.09 2.27 -3.49
N LEU A 429 -9.38 2.42 -3.77
CA LEU A 429 -10.26 1.30 -4.16
C LEU A 429 -9.77 0.62 -5.44
N HIS A 430 -9.43 1.40 -6.47
CA HIS A 430 -8.95 0.84 -7.73
C HIS A 430 -7.74 -0.07 -7.53
N TYR A 431 -6.68 0.43 -6.90
CA TYR A 431 -5.45 -0.36 -6.69
C TYR A 431 -5.66 -1.55 -5.76
N LEU A 432 -6.45 -1.41 -4.69
CA LEU A 432 -6.76 -2.54 -3.80
C LEU A 432 -7.63 -3.62 -4.46
N ARG A 433 -8.37 -3.29 -5.55
CA ARG A 433 -9.14 -4.26 -6.36
C ARG A 433 -8.33 -4.91 -7.50
N SER A 434 -7.27 -4.27 -7.98
CA SER A 434 -6.62 -4.58 -9.27
C SER A 434 -5.12 -4.87 -9.19
N ARG A 435 -4.54 -4.97 -7.99
CA ARG A 435 -3.12 -5.26 -7.76
C ARG A 435 -2.95 -6.26 -6.62
N SER A 436 -1.94 -7.12 -6.74
CA SER A 436 -1.52 -8.02 -5.66
C SER A 436 -1.13 -7.27 -4.39
N TYR A 437 -1.17 -7.93 -3.23
CA TYR A 437 -0.82 -7.32 -1.92
C TYR A 437 0.47 -6.50 -1.96
N ASN A 438 1.56 -7.08 -2.48
CA ASN A 438 2.85 -6.41 -2.55
C ASN A 438 2.84 -5.19 -3.49
N SER A 439 2.22 -5.29 -4.67
CA SER A 439 2.07 -4.15 -5.60
C SER A 439 1.18 -3.04 -5.03
N ALA A 440 0.06 -3.39 -4.39
CA ALA A 440 -0.81 -2.41 -3.73
C ALA A 440 -0.10 -1.69 -2.57
N MET A 441 0.68 -2.43 -1.77
CA MET A 441 1.52 -1.88 -0.70
C MET A 441 2.58 -0.90 -1.23
N GLU A 442 3.24 -1.22 -2.34
CA GLU A 442 4.17 -0.29 -3.02
C GLU A 442 3.47 0.96 -3.56
N ILE A 443 2.29 0.79 -4.18
CA ILE A 443 1.52 1.89 -4.79
C ILE A 443 0.93 2.85 -3.74
N LEU A 444 0.53 2.35 -2.57
CA LEU A 444 -0.09 3.17 -1.52
C LEU A 444 0.90 3.89 -0.59
N TYR A 445 2.12 3.35 -0.40
CA TYR A 445 3.09 3.88 0.57
C TYR A 445 4.48 4.19 0.01
N GLY A 446 4.80 3.72 -1.20
CA GLY A 446 6.10 3.89 -1.84
C GLY A 446 7.01 2.68 -1.64
N ARG A 447 7.81 2.40 -2.66
CA ARG A 447 8.60 1.16 -2.84
C ARG A 447 9.73 1.00 -1.83
N ASN A 448 10.28 2.13 -1.39
CA ASN A 448 11.33 2.20 -0.38
C ASN A 448 10.78 2.51 1.03
N THR A 449 9.46 2.39 1.21
CA THR A 449 8.76 2.65 2.48
C THR A 449 8.22 1.36 3.07
N THR A 450 8.42 1.17 4.38
CA THR A 450 7.68 0.16 5.15
C THR A 450 6.44 0.79 5.77
N SER A 451 5.26 0.35 5.37
CA SER A 451 4.04 0.59 6.14
C SER A 451 4.01 -0.29 7.40
N ASP A 452 3.22 0.15 8.38
CA ASP A 452 2.80 -0.65 9.54
C ASP A 452 1.30 -1.07 9.42
N LEU A 453 0.63 -0.72 8.32
CA LEU A 453 -0.80 -0.99 8.09
C LEU A 453 -0.97 -2.22 7.17
N GLU A 454 -1.75 -3.18 7.64
CA GLU A 454 -2.13 -4.36 6.83
C GLU A 454 -3.30 -4.05 5.90
N LEU A 455 -3.23 -4.66 4.71
CA LEU A 455 -4.23 -4.56 3.66
C LEU A 455 -5.22 -5.75 3.66
N TYR A 456 -5.03 -6.75 4.53
CA TYR A 456 -5.95 -7.88 4.68
C TYR A 456 -5.93 -8.44 6.11
N PHE A 457 -6.88 -9.30 6.45
CA PHE A 457 -6.87 -10.08 7.68
C PHE A 457 -7.24 -11.54 7.38
N ASP A 458 -6.29 -12.45 7.58
CA ASP A 458 -6.42 -13.87 7.22
C ASP A 458 -6.12 -14.73 8.45
N LEU A 459 -7.02 -15.65 8.79
CA LEU A 459 -6.84 -16.62 9.87
C LEU A 459 -6.74 -18.07 9.36
N SER A 460 -6.62 -18.27 8.05
CA SER A 460 -6.26 -19.57 7.47
C SER A 460 -4.92 -20.07 8.04
N GLY A 461 -4.83 -21.39 8.26
CA GLY A 461 -3.73 -22.00 9.01
C GLY A 461 -3.95 -22.05 10.54
N HIS A 462 -5.01 -21.44 11.08
CA HIS A 462 -5.45 -21.69 12.46
C HIS A 462 -6.67 -22.63 12.51
N ALA A 463 -6.55 -23.72 13.26
CA ALA A 463 -7.68 -24.61 13.55
C ALA A 463 -8.53 -24.11 14.73
N ASN A 464 -7.89 -23.61 15.79
CA ASN A 464 -8.52 -23.05 16.98
C ASN A 464 -7.83 -21.73 17.37
N ILE A 465 -8.56 -20.80 17.99
CA ILE A 465 -7.97 -19.58 18.56
C ILE A 465 -8.69 -19.19 19.85
N THR A 466 -7.93 -18.97 20.93
CA THR A 466 -8.51 -18.47 22.18
C THR A 466 -8.88 -17.00 22.06
N GLN A 467 -9.89 -16.54 22.79
CA GLN A 467 -10.25 -15.11 22.82
C GLN A 467 -9.05 -14.22 23.21
N THR A 468 -8.20 -14.69 24.12
CA THR A 468 -6.96 -14.01 24.53
C THR A 468 -5.95 -13.97 23.38
N GLY A 469 -5.73 -15.08 22.67
CA GLY A 469 -4.81 -15.16 21.53
C GLY A 469 -5.26 -14.27 20.36
N LEU A 470 -6.57 -14.17 20.12
CA LEU A 470 -7.14 -13.27 19.13
C LEU A 470 -6.92 -11.79 19.49
N GLU A 471 -7.18 -11.38 20.74
CA GLU A 471 -6.89 -10.00 21.18
C GLU A 471 -5.38 -9.72 21.19
N ASN A 472 -4.55 -10.69 21.55
CA ASN A 472 -3.08 -10.60 21.51
C ASN A 472 -2.58 -10.38 20.07
N LEU A 473 -3.08 -11.15 19.10
CA LEU A 473 -2.80 -10.96 17.67
C LEU A 473 -3.27 -9.59 17.19
N LEU A 474 -4.56 -9.29 17.40
CA LEU A 474 -5.17 -8.04 16.96
C LEU A 474 -4.47 -6.82 17.58
N SER A 475 -4.00 -6.87 18.83
CA SER A 475 -3.32 -5.74 19.48
C SER A 475 -2.13 -5.21 18.67
N LYS A 476 -1.39 -6.10 18.00
CA LYS A 476 -0.18 -5.81 17.20
C LYS A 476 -0.48 -5.40 15.76
N LEU A 477 -1.58 -5.90 15.19
CA LEU A 477 -1.99 -5.55 13.82
C LEU A 477 -2.64 -4.17 13.78
N LYS A 478 -2.21 -3.33 12.84
CA LYS A 478 -2.87 -2.09 12.45
C LYS A 478 -3.45 -2.31 11.05
N PHE A 479 -4.65 -1.82 10.79
CA PHE A 479 -5.35 -2.07 9.51
C PHE A 479 -5.55 -0.78 8.74
N GLU A 480 -5.62 -0.88 7.42
CA GLU A 480 -6.22 0.16 6.60
C GLU A 480 -7.73 0.25 6.77
N ASP A 481 -8.32 1.40 6.41
CA ASP A 481 -9.77 1.56 6.44
C ASP A 481 -10.52 0.83 5.30
N ILE A 482 -9.76 0.30 4.33
CA ILE A 482 -10.19 -0.58 3.25
C ILE A 482 -9.25 -1.80 3.22
N LEU A 483 -9.79 -3.00 3.34
CA LEU A 483 -9.05 -4.27 3.23
C LEU A 483 -9.34 -4.95 1.87
N GLN A 484 -8.33 -5.52 1.23
CA GLN A 484 -8.47 -6.38 0.05
C GLN A 484 -9.32 -7.61 0.36
N TYR A 485 -9.04 -8.29 1.47
CA TYR A 485 -9.90 -9.36 1.95
C TYR A 485 -9.89 -9.56 3.47
N VAL A 486 -10.92 -10.24 3.95
CA VAL A 486 -10.95 -10.87 5.27
C VAL A 486 -11.29 -12.35 5.08
N ALA A 487 -10.35 -13.23 5.45
CA ALA A 487 -10.48 -14.68 5.34
C ALA A 487 -10.48 -15.32 6.73
N ILE A 488 -11.50 -16.13 7.02
CA ILE A 488 -11.68 -16.78 8.32
C ILE A 488 -12.14 -18.23 8.08
N PRO A 489 -11.34 -19.25 8.44
CA PRO A 489 -11.71 -20.66 8.31
C PRO A 489 -12.71 -21.06 9.40
N ARG A 490 -13.05 -22.34 9.48
CA ARG A 490 -13.87 -22.92 10.57
C ARG A 490 -13.12 -22.91 11.91
N LEU A 491 -12.99 -21.74 12.51
CA LEU A 491 -12.41 -21.54 13.84
C LEU A 491 -13.39 -22.01 14.92
N ASN A 492 -12.86 -22.59 15.99
CA ASN A 492 -13.48 -22.51 17.31
C ASN A 492 -12.86 -21.35 18.08
N VAL A 493 -13.69 -20.38 18.51
CA VAL A 493 -13.26 -19.29 19.41
C VAL A 493 -13.56 -19.68 20.85
N GLU A 494 -12.52 -19.98 21.62
CA GLU A 494 -12.68 -20.28 23.05
C GLU A 494 -12.98 -18.99 23.83
N VAL A 495 -14.27 -18.73 24.04
CA VAL A 495 -14.77 -17.58 24.81
C VAL A 495 -14.67 -17.87 26.32
N ASN A 496 -13.78 -17.13 27.00
CA ASN A 496 -13.56 -17.29 28.43
C ASN A 496 -14.68 -16.63 29.26
N MET A 497 -15.80 -17.35 29.43
CA MET A 497 -17.00 -16.94 30.18
C MET A 497 -16.77 -16.54 31.65
N ASN A 498 -15.57 -16.76 32.21
CA ASN A 498 -15.29 -16.60 33.63
C ASN A 498 -15.07 -15.15 34.09
N THR A 499 -14.70 -14.23 33.21
CA THR A 499 -14.35 -12.83 33.58
C THR A 499 -15.55 -12.00 34.07
N ALA A 500 -16.79 -12.48 33.88
CA ALA A 500 -18.00 -11.82 34.37
C ALA A 500 -18.34 -12.12 35.86
N ASN A 501 -17.76 -13.16 36.46
CA ASN A 501 -18.27 -13.76 37.71
C ASN A 501 -17.49 -13.42 39.00
N SER A 502 -16.64 -12.38 39.00
CA SER A 502 -15.90 -11.95 40.20
C SER A 502 -16.11 -10.47 40.58
N LYS A 503 -17.38 -10.07 40.82
CA LYS A 503 -17.79 -9.01 41.78
C LYS A 503 -19.31 -8.75 41.88
N ARG A 504 -20.18 -9.78 41.85
CA ARG A 504 -21.62 -9.63 42.23
C ARG A 504 -22.30 -10.94 42.66
N SER A 505 -21.86 -11.51 43.77
CA SER A 505 -22.60 -12.59 44.42
C SER A 505 -23.96 -12.07 44.95
N ARG A 506 -25.00 -12.93 44.86
CA ARG A 506 -26.40 -12.70 45.33
C ARG A 506 -27.28 -11.78 44.48
N GLY A 507 -27.47 -12.17 43.22
CA GLY A 507 -28.73 -11.97 42.49
C GLY A 507 -28.96 -13.19 41.58
N VAL A 508 -30.15 -13.80 41.59
CA VAL A 508 -30.46 -14.96 40.72
C VAL A 508 -30.84 -14.47 39.32
N GLY A 509 -29.86 -13.90 38.63
CA GLY A 509 -29.91 -13.70 37.19
C GLY A 509 -29.35 -14.93 36.50
N ARG A 510 -30.21 -15.70 35.82
CA ARG A 510 -29.70 -16.60 34.76
C ARG A 510 -28.97 -15.71 33.75
N THR A 511 -27.81 -16.15 33.27
CA THR A 511 -27.34 -15.68 31.96
C THR A 511 -28.47 -15.93 30.96
N PRO A 512 -28.81 -14.97 30.08
CA PRO A 512 -29.81 -15.21 29.07
C PRO A 512 -29.34 -16.40 28.23
N LYS A 513 -30.16 -17.45 28.12
CA LYS A 513 -29.93 -18.48 27.11
C LYS A 513 -29.87 -17.78 25.75
N GLN A 514 -28.97 -18.21 24.88
CA GLN A 514 -29.07 -17.84 23.47
C GLN A 514 -30.43 -18.35 22.95
N ASP A 515 -31.18 -17.47 22.31
CA ASP A 515 -32.50 -17.77 21.77
C ASP A 515 -32.36 -18.34 20.36
N GLY A 516 -31.77 -19.54 20.30
CA GLY A 516 -31.33 -20.20 19.08
C GLY A 516 -29.96 -20.87 19.22
N ASP A 517 -29.68 -21.80 18.32
CA ASP A 517 -28.46 -22.64 18.30
C ASP A 517 -27.35 -22.09 17.37
N GLY A 518 -27.55 -20.89 16.81
CA GLY A 518 -26.65 -20.28 15.84
C GLY A 518 -25.41 -19.64 16.47
N ARG A 519 -24.27 -19.80 15.80
CA ARG A 519 -23.00 -19.16 16.19
C ARG A 519 -23.08 -17.63 16.13
N ARG A 520 -22.33 -16.97 17.01
CA ARG A 520 -22.19 -15.50 17.09
C ARG A 520 -20.75 -15.01 17.28
N ASP A 521 -19.75 -15.89 17.24
CA ASP A 521 -18.37 -15.53 17.57
C ASP A 521 -17.72 -14.61 16.52
N LEU A 522 -18.10 -14.73 15.24
CA LEU A 522 -17.67 -13.76 14.21
C LEU A 522 -18.14 -12.32 14.48
N CYS A 523 -19.25 -12.12 15.21
CA CYS A 523 -19.68 -10.77 15.63
C CYS A 523 -18.58 -10.04 16.42
N TYR A 524 -17.78 -10.78 17.21
CA TYR A 524 -16.67 -10.24 17.98
C TYR A 524 -15.48 -9.84 17.10
N ILE A 525 -15.13 -10.69 16.12
CA ILE A 525 -13.99 -10.45 15.22
C ILE A 525 -14.24 -9.18 14.39
N PHE A 526 -15.40 -9.09 13.73
CA PHE A 526 -15.73 -7.92 12.93
C PHE A 526 -15.99 -6.65 13.77
N ASP A 527 -16.46 -6.76 15.01
CA ASP A 527 -16.49 -5.64 15.96
C ASP A 527 -15.09 -5.08 16.26
N ARG A 528 -14.07 -5.95 16.40
CA ARG A 528 -12.69 -5.50 16.59
C ARG A 528 -12.09 -4.87 15.33
N LEU A 529 -12.39 -5.40 14.15
CA LEU A 529 -11.98 -4.78 12.88
C LEU A 529 -12.62 -3.38 12.72
N ARG A 530 -13.94 -3.24 12.99
CA ARG A 530 -14.63 -1.93 13.08
C ARG A 530 -13.91 -0.97 14.02
N LYS A 531 -13.60 -1.41 15.24
CA LYS A 531 -12.93 -0.59 16.28
C LYS A 531 -11.50 -0.21 15.94
N LYS A 532 -10.84 -0.95 15.05
CA LYS A 532 -9.53 -0.59 14.45
C LYS A 532 -9.63 0.30 13.21
N GLY A 533 -10.84 0.68 12.78
CA GLY A 533 -11.08 1.66 11.73
C GLY A 533 -11.43 1.08 10.36
N VAL A 534 -11.58 -0.25 10.22
CA VAL A 534 -11.99 -0.91 8.97
C VAL A 534 -13.44 -0.53 8.63
N LYS A 535 -13.66 -0.02 7.40
CA LYS A 535 -14.97 0.44 6.89
C LYS A 535 -15.40 -0.29 5.61
N THR A 536 -14.45 -0.80 4.84
CA THR A 536 -14.71 -1.52 3.59
C THR A 536 -13.85 -2.79 3.55
N ILE A 537 -14.44 -3.90 3.14
CA ILE A 537 -13.74 -5.17 2.89
C ILE A 537 -14.09 -5.59 1.45
N LEU A 538 -13.10 -5.63 0.57
CA LEU A 538 -13.36 -5.88 -0.85
C LEU A 538 -13.78 -7.33 -1.10
N LYS A 539 -13.29 -8.31 -0.31
CA LYS A 539 -13.73 -9.71 -0.33
C LYS A 539 -13.82 -10.30 1.08
N VAL A 540 -14.97 -10.87 1.44
CA VAL A 540 -15.09 -11.74 2.62
C VAL A 540 -14.98 -13.20 2.18
N ILE A 541 -14.26 -14.03 2.92
CA ILE A 541 -14.06 -15.48 2.68
C ILE A 541 -14.25 -16.21 4.01
N ILE A 542 -15.45 -16.73 4.27
CA ILE A 542 -15.84 -17.24 5.59
C ILE A 542 -16.30 -18.69 5.49
N ASP A 543 -15.61 -19.62 6.17
CA ASP A 543 -16.06 -21.01 6.25
C ASP A 543 -17.08 -21.22 7.38
N ASP A 544 -18.35 -21.21 6.98
CA ASP A 544 -19.52 -21.42 7.83
C ASP A 544 -20.37 -22.61 7.32
N SER A 545 -19.69 -23.58 6.67
CA SER A 545 -20.31 -24.71 5.96
C SER A 545 -20.87 -25.81 6.86
N THR A 546 -20.40 -25.89 8.10
CA THR A 546 -20.72 -26.96 9.06
C THR A 546 -21.60 -26.46 10.21
N MET A 547 -22.47 -27.34 10.72
CA MET A 547 -23.38 -27.00 11.82
C MET A 547 -22.70 -27.09 13.20
N PRO A 548 -23.07 -26.23 14.17
CA PRO A 548 -23.91 -25.05 14.00
C PRO A 548 -23.20 -23.97 13.16
N ALA A 549 -23.93 -23.37 12.23
CA ALA A 549 -23.48 -22.21 11.44
C ALA A 549 -23.88 -20.89 12.14
N HIS A 550 -23.49 -19.74 11.59
CA HIS A 550 -23.94 -18.44 12.11
C HIS A 550 -25.40 -18.18 11.76
N SER A 551 -26.17 -17.59 12.69
CA SER A 551 -27.54 -17.14 12.41
C SER A 551 -27.55 -15.91 11.48
N ASP A 552 -28.67 -15.67 10.79
CA ASP A 552 -28.84 -14.49 9.92
C ASP A 552 -28.54 -13.19 10.69
N GLU A 553 -29.10 -13.03 11.89
CA GLU A 553 -28.81 -11.91 12.80
C GLU A 553 -27.32 -11.79 13.15
N ALA A 554 -26.61 -12.91 13.33
CA ALA A 554 -25.18 -12.89 13.63
C ALA A 554 -24.33 -12.43 12.44
N ILE A 555 -24.69 -12.82 11.22
CA ILE A 555 -24.04 -12.35 9.99
C ILE A 555 -24.32 -10.85 9.79
N GLU A 556 -25.57 -10.43 10.03
CA GLU A 556 -25.98 -9.02 9.95
C GLU A 556 -25.24 -8.12 10.97
N ASP A 557 -25.14 -8.54 12.25
CA ASP A 557 -24.40 -7.81 13.28
C ASP A 557 -22.87 -7.86 13.06
N ALA A 558 -22.36 -8.95 12.49
CA ALA A 558 -20.95 -9.07 12.12
C ALA A 558 -20.57 -8.02 11.07
N LEU A 559 -21.27 -7.96 9.93
CA LEU A 559 -20.89 -7.06 8.82
C LEU A 559 -21.53 -5.66 8.89
N LYS A 560 -22.34 -5.36 9.91
CA LYS A 560 -23.00 -4.07 10.16
C LYS A 560 -22.07 -2.86 9.97
N PHE A 561 -22.50 -1.89 9.15
CA PHE A 561 -21.74 -0.67 8.85
C PHE A 561 -20.37 -0.88 8.15
N MET A 562 -20.11 -2.06 7.60
CA MET A 562 -19.01 -2.27 6.64
C MET A 562 -19.56 -2.34 5.22
N ASP A 563 -18.84 -1.77 4.25
CA ASP A 563 -19.06 -2.04 2.82
C ASP A 563 -18.41 -3.39 2.46
N VAL A 564 -19.15 -4.27 1.78
CA VAL A 564 -18.64 -5.55 1.21
C VAL A 564 -18.91 -5.59 -0.29
N GLU A 565 -17.88 -5.93 -1.09
CA GLU A 565 -17.95 -5.92 -2.57
C GLU A 565 -17.93 -7.31 -3.21
N ILE A 566 -17.24 -8.29 -2.62
CA ILE A 566 -17.26 -9.70 -3.01
C ILE A 566 -17.69 -10.52 -1.80
N TRP A 567 -18.73 -11.34 -1.98
CA TRP A 567 -19.29 -12.21 -0.97
C TRP A 567 -18.87 -13.66 -1.20
N ASP A 568 -17.98 -14.19 -0.36
CA ASP A 568 -17.81 -15.63 -0.14
C ASP A 568 -18.05 -15.93 1.35
N TRP A 569 -19.28 -16.34 1.66
CA TRP A 569 -19.66 -16.86 2.97
C TRP A 569 -20.26 -18.25 2.76
N LYS A 570 -19.53 -19.29 3.17
CA LYS A 570 -19.77 -20.70 2.79
C LYS A 570 -20.92 -21.37 3.55
N ARG A 571 -21.97 -20.59 3.87
CA ARG A 571 -23.17 -21.07 4.54
C ARG A 571 -24.20 -21.54 3.51
N ILE A 572 -24.55 -22.82 3.59
CA ILE A 572 -25.51 -23.47 2.69
C ILE A 572 -26.90 -22.83 2.82
N ASP A 573 -27.55 -22.63 1.68
CA ASP A 573 -28.93 -22.11 1.53
C ASP A 573 -29.18 -20.75 2.23
N LEU A 574 -28.16 -19.88 2.33
CA LEU A 574 -28.28 -18.56 2.95
C LEU A 574 -29.35 -17.67 2.29
N CYS A 575 -30.16 -16.99 3.12
CA CYS A 575 -31.20 -16.07 2.66
C CYS A 575 -30.60 -14.84 1.95
N SER A 576 -31.09 -14.51 0.75
CA SER A 576 -30.66 -13.33 -0.02
C SER A 576 -30.97 -11.99 0.67
N GLU A 577 -31.92 -11.93 1.61
CA GLU A 577 -32.17 -10.73 2.41
C GLU A 577 -30.92 -10.32 3.21
N VAL A 578 -30.22 -11.28 3.82
CA VAL A 578 -28.99 -11.03 4.60
C VAL A 578 -27.95 -10.35 3.72
N ILE A 579 -27.69 -10.92 2.54
CA ILE A 579 -26.72 -10.39 1.56
C ILE A 579 -27.15 -8.99 1.11
N CYS A 580 -28.42 -8.79 0.74
CA CYS A 580 -28.96 -7.48 0.36
C CYS A 580 -28.88 -6.42 1.46
N LYS A 581 -28.86 -6.81 2.74
CA LYS A 581 -28.89 -5.91 3.90
C LYS A 581 -27.49 -5.44 4.33
N VAL A 582 -26.49 -6.33 4.34
CA VAL A 582 -25.10 -5.96 4.72
C VAL A 582 -24.14 -5.81 3.55
N ALA A 583 -24.38 -6.47 2.42
CA ALA A 583 -23.53 -6.42 1.23
C ALA A 583 -24.26 -5.80 0.03
N SER A 584 -24.97 -4.68 0.25
CA SER A 584 -25.74 -3.97 -0.78
C SER A 584 -24.93 -3.45 -1.97
N LYS A 585 -23.59 -3.44 -1.86
CA LYS A 585 -22.61 -3.10 -2.92
C LYS A 585 -21.88 -4.33 -3.49
N ALA A 586 -22.38 -5.54 -3.24
CA ALA A 586 -21.79 -6.76 -3.78
C ALA A 586 -21.84 -6.76 -5.31
N ARG A 587 -20.66 -6.79 -5.94
CA ARG A 587 -20.48 -7.05 -7.38
C ARG A 587 -20.43 -8.54 -7.71
N GLU A 588 -20.11 -9.36 -6.72
CA GLU A 588 -19.86 -10.79 -6.87
C GLU A 588 -20.41 -11.52 -5.64
N VAL A 589 -21.17 -12.60 -5.85
CA VAL A 589 -21.76 -13.39 -4.77
C VAL A 589 -21.58 -14.88 -5.03
N ASN A 590 -20.92 -15.57 -4.11
CA ASN A 590 -20.84 -17.03 -4.03
C ASN A 590 -22.03 -17.54 -3.22
N LEU A 591 -22.76 -18.50 -3.79
CA LEU A 591 -23.98 -19.08 -3.25
C LEU A 591 -23.84 -20.60 -3.15
N TYR A 592 -23.98 -21.13 -1.94
CA TYR A 592 -23.79 -22.54 -1.63
C TYR A 592 -25.15 -23.22 -1.52
N TRP A 593 -25.44 -24.15 -2.44
CA TRP A 593 -26.79 -24.68 -2.63
C TRP A 593 -26.89 -26.18 -2.35
N SER A 594 -27.83 -26.55 -1.48
CA SER A 594 -28.07 -27.93 -1.02
C SER A 594 -28.74 -28.86 -2.04
N GLY A 595 -29.30 -28.32 -3.12
CA GLY A 595 -30.29 -28.99 -3.98
C GLY A 595 -31.75 -28.57 -3.71
N ASN A 596 -32.02 -27.75 -2.69
CA ASN A 596 -33.36 -27.25 -2.38
C ASN A 596 -33.86 -26.18 -3.39
N ASN A 597 -34.75 -26.56 -4.32
CA ASN A 597 -35.26 -25.66 -5.36
C ASN A 597 -36.05 -24.43 -4.83
N ALA A 598 -36.55 -24.46 -3.58
CA ALA A 598 -37.19 -23.26 -3.00
C ALA A 598 -36.18 -22.11 -2.83
N VAL A 599 -34.93 -22.44 -2.54
CA VAL A 599 -33.83 -21.48 -2.33
C VAL A 599 -33.42 -20.83 -3.65
N LEU A 600 -33.23 -21.61 -4.72
CA LEU A 600 -33.00 -21.07 -6.06
C LEU A 600 -34.14 -20.13 -6.49
N ARG A 601 -35.40 -20.44 -6.14
CA ARG A 601 -36.53 -19.56 -6.45
C ARG A 601 -36.43 -18.23 -5.69
N GLY A 602 -36.19 -18.25 -4.38
CA GLY A 602 -36.03 -17.03 -3.57
C GLY A 602 -34.81 -16.17 -3.94
N TRP A 603 -33.71 -16.78 -4.41
CA TRP A 603 -32.58 -16.00 -4.94
C TRP A 603 -32.89 -15.32 -6.28
N SER A 604 -33.74 -15.94 -7.12
CA SER A 604 -34.11 -15.47 -8.46
C SER A 604 -35.55 -14.96 -8.55
N GLU A 605 -36.00 -14.24 -7.52
CA GLU A 605 -37.23 -13.44 -7.52
C GLU A 605 -36.93 -11.93 -7.47
N GLU A 606 -37.96 -11.10 -7.66
CA GLU A 606 -37.86 -9.64 -7.69
C GLU A 606 -37.32 -9.04 -6.38
N GLY A 607 -37.62 -9.67 -5.24
CA GLY A 607 -37.10 -9.33 -3.91
C GLY A 607 -35.75 -9.97 -3.55
N GLY A 608 -35.22 -10.84 -4.42
CA GLY A 608 -33.95 -11.56 -4.24
C GLY A 608 -32.73 -10.74 -4.70
N LEU A 609 -31.81 -11.41 -5.40
CA LEU A 609 -30.51 -10.84 -5.79
C LEU A 609 -30.60 -9.59 -6.67
N LYS A 610 -31.72 -9.37 -7.37
CA LYS A 610 -32.00 -8.20 -8.21
C LYS A 610 -31.82 -6.85 -7.50
N ARG A 611 -31.91 -6.83 -6.16
CA ARG A 611 -31.71 -5.62 -5.34
C ARG A 611 -30.24 -5.16 -5.27
N LEU A 612 -29.29 -6.05 -5.56
CA LEU A 612 -27.85 -5.77 -5.59
C LEU A 612 -27.51 -5.05 -6.91
N LYS A 613 -27.65 -3.72 -6.92
CA LYS A 613 -27.52 -2.88 -8.13
C LYS A 613 -26.14 -2.87 -8.76
N GLU A 614 -25.11 -3.29 -8.02
CA GLU A 614 -23.71 -3.35 -8.50
C GLU A 614 -23.29 -4.79 -8.88
N LEU A 615 -24.20 -5.78 -8.77
CA LEU A 615 -23.97 -7.19 -9.06
C LEU A 615 -23.64 -7.42 -10.54
N LYS A 616 -22.59 -8.22 -10.78
CA LYS A 616 -22.10 -8.62 -12.11
C LYS A 616 -21.90 -10.12 -12.25
N THR A 617 -21.53 -10.80 -11.16
CA THR A 617 -21.24 -12.24 -11.17
C THR A 617 -21.93 -12.94 -10.00
N VAL A 618 -22.54 -14.08 -10.28
CA VAL A 618 -23.02 -15.03 -9.26
C VAL A 618 -22.32 -16.36 -9.49
N HIS A 619 -21.60 -16.84 -8.48
CA HIS A 619 -21.01 -18.17 -8.45
C HIS A 619 -21.98 -19.12 -7.73
N LEU A 620 -22.59 -20.04 -8.46
CA LEU A 620 -23.49 -21.03 -7.87
C LEU A 620 -22.73 -22.34 -7.63
N HIS A 621 -22.40 -22.59 -6.36
CA HIS A 621 -21.76 -23.80 -5.86
C HIS A 621 -22.84 -24.86 -5.61
N ILE A 622 -22.89 -25.86 -6.49
CA ILE A 622 -23.98 -26.83 -6.56
C ILE A 622 -23.60 -28.12 -5.82
N GLN A 623 -24.35 -28.48 -4.78
CA GLN A 623 -24.24 -29.82 -4.17
C GLN A 623 -25.27 -30.78 -4.78
N GLN A 624 -24.91 -32.06 -4.87
CA GLN A 624 -25.83 -33.11 -5.31
C GLN A 624 -26.75 -33.53 -4.15
N GLY A 625 -27.85 -32.78 -3.98
CA GLY A 625 -28.88 -33.06 -3.00
C GLY A 625 -29.76 -34.28 -3.33
N LEU A 626 -30.93 -34.36 -2.68
CA LEU A 626 -31.89 -35.48 -2.77
C LEU A 626 -32.54 -35.67 -4.15
N GLU A 627 -32.47 -34.67 -5.04
CA GLU A 627 -33.05 -34.69 -6.37
C GLU A 627 -32.16 -35.43 -7.37
N THR A 628 -32.74 -36.06 -8.41
CA THR A 628 -31.94 -36.75 -9.44
C THR A 628 -31.06 -35.76 -10.21
N SER A 629 -29.86 -36.16 -10.64
CA SER A 629 -28.92 -35.25 -11.33
C SER A 629 -29.54 -34.53 -12.55
N VAL A 630 -30.45 -35.17 -13.28
CA VAL A 630 -31.23 -34.56 -14.38
C VAL A 630 -32.11 -33.42 -13.86
N ARG A 631 -32.81 -33.64 -12.75
CA ARG A 631 -33.71 -32.65 -12.12
C ARG A 631 -32.93 -31.56 -11.39
N THR A 632 -31.76 -31.86 -10.83
CA THR A 632 -30.80 -30.86 -10.33
C THR A 632 -30.34 -29.93 -11.44
N LYS A 633 -29.98 -30.46 -12.63
CA LYS A 633 -29.65 -29.65 -13.82
C LYS A 633 -30.81 -28.78 -14.27
N GLN A 634 -32.02 -29.33 -14.40
CA GLN A 634 -33.21 -28.54 -14.74
C GLN A 634 -33.46 -27.40 -13.74
N ASN A 635 -33.38 -27.65 -12.43
CA ASN A 635 -33.57 -26.62 -11.41
C ASN A 635 -32.54 -25.47 -11.52
N VAL A 636 -31.29 -25.80 -11.87
CA VAL A 636 -30.19 -24.82 -12.09
C VAL A 636 -30.38 -24.06 -13.41
N GLU A 637 -30.86 -24.70 -14.46
CA GLU A 637 -31.17 -24.05 -15.76
C GLU A 637 -32.37 -23.11 -15.63
N ASP A 638 -33.46 -23.56 -14.99
CA ASP A 638 -34.61 -22.73 -14.61
C ASP A 638 -34.19 -21.50 -13.78
N PHE A 639 -33.20 -21.64 -12.90
CA PHE A 639 -32.61 -20.53 -12.12
C PHE A 639 -31.84 -19.56 -13.01
N CYS A 640 -30.96 -20.06 -13.88
CA CYS A 640 -30.19 -19.25 -14.80
C CYS A 640 -31.11 -18.41 -15.71
N ASP A 641 -32.20 -18.99 -16.21
CA ASP A 641 -33.12 -18.28 -17.11
C ASP A 641 -34.01 -17.26 -16.39
N ARG A 642 -34.37 -17.50 -15.11
CA ARG A 642 -34.95 -16.44 -14.26
C ARG A 642 -33.95 -15.32 -14.01
N MET A 643 -32.69 -15.63 -13.70
CA MET A 643 -31.65 -14.63 -13.49
C MET A 643 -31.41 -13.77 -14.74
N LYS A 644 -31.21 -14.38 -15.93
CA LYS A 644 -31.08 -13.64 -17.21
C LYS A 644 -32.27 -12.70 -17.48
N LYS A 645 -33.50 -13.13 -17.13
CA LYS A 645 -34.72 -12.34 -17.33
C LYS A 645 -34.86 -11.17 -16.35
N LEU A 646 -34.34 -11.31 -15.12
CA LEU A 646 -34.42 -10.28 -14.08
C LEU A 646 -33.22 -9.32 -14.11
N CYS A 647 -32.03 -9.85 -14.41
CA CYS A 647 -30.72 -9.20 -14.31
C CYS A 647 -29.87 -9.60 -15.54
N PRO A 648 -30.17 -9.11 -16.76
CA PRO A 648 -29.49 -9.57 -17.99
C PRO A 648 -27.99 -9.25 -18.05
N GLU A 649 -27.52 -8.32 -17.22
CA GLU A 649 -26.10 -7.95 -17.09
C GLU A 649 -25.32 -8.84 -16.10
N VAL A 650 -25.99 -9.73 -15.37
CA VAL A 650 -25.38 -10.62 -14.37
C VAL A 650 -25.00 -11.96 -14.99
N ASN A 651 -23.71 -12.28 -15.00
CA ASN A 651 -23.20 -13.59 -15.36
C ASN A 651 -23.44 -14.60 -14.21
N VAL A 652 -23.86 -15.82 -14.55
CA VAL A 652 -24.08 -16.91 -13.59
C VAL A 652 -23.13 -18.07 -13.90
N LEU A 653 -22.08 -18.18 -13.10
CA LEU A 653 -21.11 -19.26 -13.15
C LEU A 653 -21.64 -20.45 -12.33
N LYS A 654 -21.40 -21.67 -12.83
CA LYS A 654 -21.99 -22.91 -12.31
C LYS A 654 -20.88 -23.88 -11.91
N GLU A 655 -20.64 -23.98 -10.62
CA GLU A 655 -19.60 -24.82 -10.03
C GLU A 655 -20.24 -26.12 -9.57
N TRP A 656 -20.10 -27.15 -10.41
CA TRP A 656 -20.57 -28.51 -10.14
C TRP A 656 -19.57 -29.27 -9.25
N PRO A 657 -20.01 -30.31 -8.52
CA PRO A 657 -19.08 -31.15 -7.76
C PRO A 657 -18.05 -31.77 -8.71
N ILE A 658 -16.77 -31.48 -8.49
CA ILE A 658 -15.69 -32.24 -9.12
C ILE A 658 -15.78 -33.66 -8.56
N VAL A 659 -15.87 -34.66 -9.45
CA VAL A 659 -15.86 -36.07 -9.05
C VAL A 659 -14.42 -36.44 -8.71
N GLN A 660 -13.94 -35.95 -7.56
CA GLN A 660 -12.67 -36.38 -6.98
C GLN A 660 -12.83 -37.84 -6.56
N ARG A 661 -11.98 -38.69 -7.15
CA ARG A 661 -11.87 -40.10 -6.80
C ARG A 661 -11.11 -40.18 -5.48
N GLU A 662 -11.78 -40.58 -4.40
CA GLU A 662 -11.18 -40.67 -3.07
C GLU A 662 -9.92 -41.55 -3.09
N LEU A 663 -8.76 -40.91 -2.97
CA LEU A 663 -7.52 -41.56 -2.59
C LEU A 663 -7.53 -41.66 -1.07
N MET A 664 -7.73 -42.87 -0.57
CA MET A 664 -7.74 -43.14 0.87
C MET A 664 -6.36 -42.83 1.46
N ASP A 665 -6.32 -42.06 2.54
CA ASP A 665 -5.09 -41.82 3.29
C ASP A 665 -4.64 -43.12 4.00
N VAL A 666 -3.42 -43.56 3.69
CA VAL A 666 -2.81 -44.78 4.23
C VAL A 666 -1.33 -44.52 4.53
N ASN A 667 -1.04 -43.82 5.63
CA ASN A 667 0.26 -43.89 6.30
C ASN A 667 0.14 -43.61 7.81
N ALA A 668 -0.22 -44.63 8.57
CA ALA A 668 -0.16 -44.63 10.03
C ALA A 668 0.59 -45.86 10.53
N LEU A 669 1.90 -45.76 10.77
CA LEU A 669 2.66 -46.60 11.70
C LEU A 669 4.13 -46.14 11.88
N LEU A 670 4.69 -46.49 13.04
CA LEU A 670 6.11 -46.41 13.45
C LEU A 670 6.73 -45.01 13.71
N ALA A 671 6.61 -44.59 14.98
CA ALA A 671 7.77 -44.08 15.72
C ALA A 671 7.84 -44.89 17.04
N GLY A 672 8.99 -45.52 17.31
CA GLY A 672 9.21 -46.27 18.55
C GLY A 672 9.96 -45.42 19.58
N GLU A 673 9.43 -45.31 20.79
CA GLU A 673 10.09 -44.55 21.85
C GLU A 673 11.36 -45.25 22.36
N GLN A 674 12.51 -44.57 22.28
CA GLN A 674 13.67 -44.86 23.10
C GLN A 674 13.90 -43.70 24.07
N ALA A 675 13.51 -43.90 25.33
CA ALA A 675 13.70 -42.94 26.39
C ALA A 675 15.14 -42.97 26.92
N GLU A 676 16.05 -42.25 26.24
CA GLU A 676 17.36 -41.92 26.81
C GLU A 676 17.27 -40.68 27.70
N HIS A 677 18.19 -40.56 28.68
CA HIS A 677 18.08 -39.56 29.73
C HIS A 677 18.38 -38.14 29.23
N SER A 678 17.50 -37.18 29.54
CA SER A 678 17.73 -35.75 29.28
C SER A 678 19.01 -35.27 29.98
N THR A 679 19.86 -34.58 29.22
CA THR A 679 21.00 -33.82 29.71
C THR A 679 20.72 -32.35 29.49
N LYS A 680 20.52 -31.61 30.59
CA LYS A 680 20.18 -30.19 30.53
C LYS A 680 21.35 -29.38 29.98
N HIS A 681 21.08 -28.55 28.98
CA HIS A 681 22.03 -27.55 28.50
C HIS A 681 22.31 -26.51 29.59
N GLU A 682 23.42 -26.66 30.30
CA GLU A 682 23.89 -25.69 31.32
C GLU A 682 24.01 -24.28 30.73
N TRP A 683 24.40 -24.17 29.45
CA TRP A 683 24.51 -22.89 28.72
C TRP A 683 23.18 -22.15 28.68
N ILE A 684 22.10 -22.89 28.38
CA ILE A 684 20.74 -22.36 28.35
C ILE A 684 20.28 -22.03 29.77
N GLN A 685 20.70 -22.80 30.79
CA GLN A 685 20.39 -22.47 32.18
C GLN A 685 21.07 -21.16 32.63
N CYS A 686 22.35 -20.97 32.34
CA CYS A 686 23.07 -19.71 32.62
C CYS A 686 22.35 -18.50 32.01
N MET A 687 21.93 -18.60 30.74
CA MET A 687 21.19 -17.53 30.08
C MET A 687 19.74 -17.38 30.61
N LYS A 688 19.08 -18.46 31.05
CA LYS A 688 17.79 -18.39 31.76
C LYS A 688 17.92 -17.68 33.11
N GLU A 689 19.02 -17.82 33.84
CA GLU A 689 19.27 -17.06 35.07
C GLU A 689 19.63 -15.59 34.78
N PHE A 690 20.45 -15.30 33.76
CA PHE A 690 20.72 -13.91 33.35
C PHE A 690 19.45 -13.19 32.86
N ARG A 691 18.56 -13.89 32.17
CA ARG A 691 17.21 -13.41 31.81
C ARG A 691 16.38 -13.03 33.05
N ARG A 692 16.50 -13.77 34.16
CA ARG A 692 15.83 -13.41 35.43
C ARG A 692 16.46 -12.17 36.07
N LEU A 693 17.79 -12.08 36.10
CA LEU A 693 18.50 -10.86 36.52
C LEU A 693 18.04 -9.63 35.73
N LEU A 694 17.87 -9.75 34.41
CA LEU A 694 17.35 -8.69 33.54
C LEU A 694 15.95 -8.21 33.95
N PHE A 695 14.98 -9.13 34.08
CA PHE A 695 13.62 -8.73 34.48
C PHE A 695 13.55 -8.20 35.92
N ASP A 696 14.35 -8.75 36.84
CA ASP A 696 14.42 -8.24 38.21
C ASP A 696 15.02 -6.82 38.24
N ALA A 697 16.14 -6.58 37.56
CA ALA A 697 16.78 -5.27 37.48
C ALA A 697 15.85 -4.19 36.90
N GLU A 698 15.13 -4.51 35.83
CA GLU A 698 14.13 -3.61 35.23
C GLU A 698 12.94 -3.33 36.15
N ARG A 699 12.57 -4.30 36.99
CA ARG A 699 11.45 -4.21 37.94
C ARG A 699 11.78 -3.38 39.19
N TYR A 700 13.03 -3.39 39.62
CA TYR A 700 13.52 -2.66 40.80
C TYR A 700 14.14 -1.29 40.47
N TYR A 701 14.21 -0.91 39.19
CA TYR A 701 14.66 0.42 38.77
C TYR A 701 13.62 1.51 39.12
N ASP A 702 14.02 2.47 39.95
CA ASP A 702 13.13 3.48 40.55
C ASP A 702 12.77 4.64 39.62
N ARG A 703 13.61 4.93 38.63
CA ARG A 703 13.55 6.16 37.80
C ARG A 703 12.56 6.10 36.63
N GLY A 704 11.66 5.11 36.63
CA GLY A 704 10.69 4.86 35.57
C GLY A 704 10.94 3.54 34.84
N LYS A 705 10.26 3.30 33.72
CA LYS A 705 10.44 2.07 32.94
C LYS A 705 11.68 2.17 32.05
N VAL A 706 12.57 1.19 32.15
CA VAL A 706 13.75 1.04 31.29
C VAL A 706 13.34 1.02 29.81
N GLU A 707 12.30 0.26 29.45
CA GLU A 707 11.77 0.13 28.09
C GLU A 707 11.35 1.46 27.44
N GLU A 708 10.76 2.36 28.21
CA GLU A 708 10.29 3.68 27.74
C GLU A 708 11.43 4.73 27.73
N SER A 709 12.60 4.37 28.27
CA SER A 709 13.76 5.26 28.45
C SER A 709 14.94 4.96 27.51
N ILE A 710 14.88 3.87 26.75
CA ILE A 710 15.92 3.43 25.80
C ILE A 710 15.87 4.26 24.50
N GLU A 711 17.02 4.75 24.04
CA GLU A 711 17.10 5.66 22.89
C GLU A 711 16.87 4.96 21.54
N GLU A 712 17.35 3.73 21.39
CA GLU A 712 17.26 2.97 20.13
C GLU A 712 16.86 1.50 20.40
N PRO A 713 15.54 1.19 20.54
CA PRO A 713 15.06 -0.16 20.84
C PRO A 713 15.53 -1.21 19.82
N ILE A 714 15.93 -2.39 20.31
CA ILE A 714 16.61 -3.41 19.49
C ILE A 714 15.64 -4.06 18.52
N LYS A 715 15.90 -3.94 17.21
CA LYS A 715 15.05 -4.49 16.15
C LYS A 715 15.69 -5.69 15.48
N ILE A 716 14.95 -6.80 15.42
CA ILE A 716 15.39 -8.05 14.81
C ILE A 716 14.39 -8.45 13.72
N ALA A 717 14.87 -8.58 12.48
CA ALA A 717 14.12 -9.24 11.43
C ALA A 717 14.29 -10.76 11.56
N LEU A 718 13.17 -11.49 11.52
CA LEU A 718 13.16 -12.95 11.41
C LEU A 718 12.58 -13.31 10.05
N ILE A 719 13.40 -13.98 9.22
CA ILE A 719 13.05 -14.40 7.86
C ILE A 719 12.86 -15.92 7.88
N ASP A 720 11.61 -16.41 7.81
CA ASP A 720 11.27 -17.84 7.99
C ASP A 720 9.86 -18.18 7.44
N ASP A 721 9.19 -19.25 7.91
CA ASP A 721 7.79 -19.62 7.58
C ASP A 721 6.69 -18.70 8.16
N GLY A 722 7.05 -17.57 8.78
CA GLY A 722 6.13 -16.77 9.58
C GLY A 722 6.17 -17.15 11.07
N VAL A 723 5.26 -16.60 11.87
CA VAL A 723 5.24 -16.77 13.33
C VAL A 723 3.81 -16.74 13.85
N ASP A 724 3.44 -17.65 14.75
CA ASP A 724 2.17 -17.64 15.49
C ASP A 724 2.08 -16.49 16.50
N VAL A 725 1.89 -15.27 15.99
CA VAL A 725 1.86 -14.03 16.78
C VAL A 725 0.76 -14.04 17.85
N LYS A 726 -0.27 -14.89 17.70
CA LYS A 726 -1.36 -15.10 18.66
C LYS A 726 -0.89 -15.67 20.01
N ASP A 727 0.16 -16.51 20.01
CA ASP A 727 0.61 -17.29 21.18
C ASP A 727 1.81 -16.66 21.90
N LEU A 728 2.30 -15.51 21.43
CA LEU A 728 3.54 -14.89 21.88
C LEU A 728 3.27 -13.47 22.40
N GLU A 729 3.67 -13.16 23.63
CA GLU A 729 3.51 -11.80 24.22
C GLU A 729 4.72 -10.88 23.91
N PHE A 730 5.37 -11.09 22.76
CA PHE A 730 6.58 -10.35 22.39
C PHE A 730 6.26 -9.00 21.74
N GLY A 731 7.22 -8.10 21.70
CA GLY A 731 7.13 -6.86 20.92
C GLY A 731 7.24 -7.13 19.43
N PHE A 732 6.20 -6.84 18.65
CA PHE A 732 6.20 -6.94 17.19
C PHE A 732 6.03 -5.56 16.55
N ILE A 733 6.78 -5.28 15.49
CA ILE A 733 6.73 -4.04 14.71
C ILE A 733 6.15 -4.27 13.30
N GLY A 734 5.18 -5.19 13.21
CA GLY A 734 4.57 -5.66 11.96
C GLY A 734 5.39 -6.73 11.24
N GLY A 735 5.09 -6.94 9.97
CA GLY A 735 5.78 -7.90 9.13
C GLY A 735 5.49 -7.69 7.64
N ARG A 736 5.85 -8.66 6.80
CA ARG A 736 5.36 -8.86 5.43
C ARG A 736 5.39 -10.34 5.07
N THR A 737 4.58 -10.73 4.10
CA THR A 737 4.69 -12.04 3.43
C THR A 737 5.11 -11.88 1.99
N PHE A 738 5.87 -12.85 1.50
CA PHE A 738 6.20 -13.06 0.10
C PHE A 738 5.66 -14.41 -0.41
N CYS A 739 4.88 -15.12 0.43
CA CYS A 739 4.22 -16.38 0.09
C CYS A 739 2.81 -16.09 -0.46
N THR A 740 2.63 -16.16 -1.78
CA THR A 740 1.30 -16.12 -2.38
C THR A 740 0.65 -17.50 -2.23
N ARG A 741 -0.57 -17.57 -1.68
CA ARG A 741 -1.34 -18.81 -1.57
C ARG A 741 -2.13 -19.11 -2.85
N ASP A 742 -2.63 -18.05 -3.49
CA ASP A 742 -3.48 -18.12 -4.67
C ASP A 742 -3.33 -16.81 -5.47
N GLU A 743 -2.71 -16.86 -6.65
CA GLU A 743 -2.52 -15.67 -7.49
C GLU A 743 -3.82 -15.19 -8.15
N GLU A 744 -4.68 -16.12 -8.59
CA GLU A 744 -5.96 -15.83 -9.26
C GLU A 744 -6.92 -15.08 -8.33
N HIS A 745 -6.97 -15.49 -7.07
CA HIS A 745 -7.81 -14.87 -6.04
C HIS A 745 -7.08 -13.82 -5.18
N ASN A 746 -5.79 -13.54 -5.46
CA ASN A 746 -4.90 -12.64 -4.69
C ASN A 746 -4.91 -12.94 -3.18
N LEU A 747 -4.79 -14.21 -2.82
CA LEU A 747 -4.68 -14.66 -1.43
C LEU A 747 -3.21 -14.87 -1.07
N ASN A 748 -2.83 -14.36 0.10
CA ASN A 748 -1.45 -14.32 0.58
C ASN A 748 -1.41 -15.01 1.94
N ASP A 749 -0.41 -15.84 2.17
CA ASP A 749 -0.30 -16.57 3.43
C ASP A 749 0.28 -15.64 4.51
N PRO A 750 -0.47 -15.33 5.59
CA PRO A 750 -0.11 -14.28 6.55
C PRO A 750 1.21 -14.56 7.28
N TYR A 751 2.05 -13.53 7.44
CA TYR A 751 3.30 -13.63 8.18
C TYR A 751 3.11 -13.92 9.68
N TYR A 752 1.92 -13.63 10.21
CA TYR A 752 1.51 -13.86 11.59
C TYR A 752 0.88 -15.26 11.82
N VAL A 753 1.07 -16.16 10.85
CA VAL A 753 0.83 -17.60 10.94
C VAL A 753 2.07 -18.31 10.39
N SER A 754 2.54 -19.35 11.08
CA SER A 754 3.72 -20.13 10.70
C SER A 754 3.29 -21.39 9.94
N SER A 755 3.95 -21.74 8.82
CA SER A 755 3.54 -22.92 8.01
C SER A 755 3.86 -24.26 8.69
N THR A 756 4.99 -24.35 9.40
CA THR A 756 5.45 -25.57 10.10
C THR A 756 5.63 -25.40 11.60
N GLY A 757 5.55 -24.16 12.10
CA GLY A 757 5.93 -23.78 13.46
C GLY A 757 7.41 -23.42 13.61
N HIS A 758 8.22 -23.47 12.53
CA HIS A 758 9.67 -23.30 12.60
C HIS A 758 10.06 -21.87 12.99
N GLY A 759 9.49 -20.85 12.33
CA GLY A 759 9.69 -19.45 12.69
C GLY A 759 9.12 -19.12 14.07
N THR A 760 8.00 -19.74 14.48
CA THR A 760 7.48 -19.66 15.85
C THR A 760 8.49 -20.17 16.89
N ILE A 761 9.21 -21.24 16.57
CA ILE A 761 10.31 -21.81 17.37
C ILE A 761 11.53 -20.87 17.37
N MET A 762 11.94 -20.34 16.21
CA MET A 762 13.07 -19.37 16.12
C MET A 762 12.79 -18.09 16.92
N ALA A 763 11.59 -17.53 16.82
CA ALA A 763 11.18 -16.33 17.56
C ALA A 763 11.28 -16.52 19.07
N LYS A 764 10.88 -17.71 19.59
CA LYS A 764 11.02 -18.05 21.01
C LYS A 764 12.48 -18.08 21.46
N GLN A 765 13.40 -18.61 20.64
CA GLN A 765 14.83 -18.71 20.99
C GLN A 765 15.55 -17.35 20.91
N ILE A 766 15.22 -16.50 19.94
CA ILE A 766 15.69 -15.10 19.91
C ILE A 766 15.19 -14.34 21.15
N HIS A 767 13.89 -14.46 21.46
CA HIS A 767 13.27 -13.80 22.61
C HIS A 767 13.79 -14.34 23.95
N LEU A 768 14.19 -15.62 24.04
CA LEU A 768 14.76 -16.24 25.25
C LEU A 768 15.96 -15.45 25.77
N LEU A 769 16.84 -15.02 24.87
CA LEU A 769 18.05 -14.27 25.20
C LEU A 769 17.84 -12.76 25.21
N CYS A 770 17.13 -12.21 24.23
CA CYS A 770 16.82 -10.78 24.16
C CYS A 770 15.30 -10.54 24.33
N PRO A 771 14.76 -10.58 25.57
CA PRO A 771 13.33 -10.42 25.81
C PRO A 771 12.78 -9.07 25.35
N ARG A 772 13.64 -8.05 25.25
CA ARG A 772 13.29 -6.68 24.83
C ARG A 772 13.48 -6.42 23.32
N ALA A 773 13.70 -7.47 22.53
CA ALA A 773 13.75 -7.38 21.07
C ALA A 773 12.37 -7.04 20.47
N GLN A 774 12.36 -6.18 19.46
CA GLN A 774 11.22 -5.88 18.60
C GLN A 774 11.34 -6.66 17.29
N PHE A 775 10.41 -7.57 17.07
CA PHE A 775 10.39 -8.49 15.93
C PHE A 775 9.75 -7.86 14.70
N TYR A 776 10.42 -7.95 13.56
CA TYR A 776 9.85 -7.72 12.23
C TYR A 776 9.80 -9.06 11.48
N ILE A 777 8.60 -9.60 11.26
CA ILE A 777 8.44 -10.96 10.73
C ILE A 777 8.30 -10.94 9.22
N LEU A 778 9.11 -11.74 8.53
CA LEU A 778 9.17 -11.79 7.08
C LEU A 778 8.97 -13.23 6.63
N ARG A 779 7.74 -13.54 6.19
CA ARG A 779 7.41 -14.88 5.72
C ARG A 779 7.92 -15.10 4.30
N LEU A 780 8.79 -16.10 4.15
CA LEU A 780 9.24 -16.62 2.86
C LEU A 780 8.14 -17.42 2.17
N GLU A 781 8.29 -17.53 0.86
CA GLU A 781 7.55 -18.46 0.02
C GLU A 781 8.15 -19.86 0.21
N ASP A 782 7.32 -20.80 0.68
CA ASP A 782 7.71 -22.19 0.90
C ASP A 782 6.83 -23.20 0.17
N HIS A 783 7.47 -24.25 -0.35
CA HIS A 783 6.82 -25.32 -1.12
C HIS A 783 7.28 -26.69 -0.62
N ALA A 784 6.41 -27.69 -0.74
CA ALA A 784 6.78 -29.08 -0.55
C ALA A 784 7.47 -29.60 -1.82
N SER A 785 8.69 -30.13 -1.68
CA SER A 785 9.38 -30.85 -2.74
C SER A 785 8.78 -32.25 -2.97
N GLU A 786 9.17 -32.90 -4.06
CA GLU A 786 8.80 -34.30 -4.37
C GLU A 786 9.23 -35.29 -3.26
N GLU A 787 10.29 -34.96 -2.50
CA GLU A 787 10.77 -35.72 -1.33
C GLU A 787 10.07 -35.31 -0.01
N GLY A 788 9.07 -34.43 -0.06
CA GLY A 788 8.35 -33.90 1.12
C GLY A 788 9.13 -32.88 1.95
N SER A 789 10.39 -32.57 1.59
CA SER A 789 11.20 -31.54 2.26
C SER A 789 10.76 -30.12 1.87
N ARG A 790 10.94 -29.15 2.79
CA ARG A 790 10.61 -27.73 2.60
C ARG A 790 11.63 -27.04 1.70
N GLN A 791 11.21 -26.58 0.52
CA GLN A 791 12.02 -25.73 -0.36
C GLN A 791 11.62 -24.25 -0.21
N LEU A 792 12.58 -23.35 -0.43
CA LEU A 792 12.46 -21.90 -0.28
C LEU A 792 12.90 -21.20 -1.57
N THR A 793 12.16 -20.19 -2.03
CA THR A 793 12.53 -19.46 -3.25
C THR A 793 13.58 -18.38 -2.98
N ALA A 794 14.62 -18.32 -3.83
CA ALA A 794 15.70 -17.34 -3.70
C ALA A 794 15.19 -15.89 -3.85
N LYS A 795 14.23 -15.70 -4.75
CA LYS A 795 13.48 -14.46 -4.96
C LYS A 795 12.71 -13.97 -3.73
N SER A 796 11.99 -14.83 -3.01
CA SER A 796 11.30 -14.41 -1.78
C SER A 796 12.30 -14.05 -0.67
N ALA A 797 13.42 -14.78 -0.56
CA ALA A 797 14.51 -14.45 0.35
C ALA A 797 15.14 -13.08 0.06
N ALA A 798 15.44 -12.78 -1.21
CA ALA A 798 15.96 -11.48 -1.62
C ALA A 798 14.98 -10.33 -1.29
N LEU A 799 13.69 -10.51 -1.56
CA LEU A 799 12.64 -9.53 -1.22
C LEU A 799 12.50 -9.31 0.29
N ALA A 800 12.59 -10.38 1.09
CA ALA A 800 12.56 -10.32 2.55
C ALA A 800 13.76 -9.54 3.11
N ILE A 801 14.98 -9.85 2.65
CA ILE A 801 16.20 -9.14 3.07
C ILE A 801 16.08 -7.64 2.73
N MET A 802 15.64 -7.29 1.52
CA MET A 802 15.40 -5.89 1.13
C MET A 802 14.30 -5.21 1.96
N ALA A 803 13.29 -5.93 2.44
CA ALA A 803 12.30 -5.39 3.37
C ALA A 803 12.90 -5.12 4.78
N ALA A 804 13.77 -6.01 5.28
CA ALA A 804 14.49 -5.81 6.53
C ALA A 804 15.42 -4.58 6.48
N VAL A 805 16.16 -4.40 5.37
CA VAL A 805 16.97 -3.20 5.10
C VAL A 805 16.12 -1.93 5.15
N ARG A 806 14.98 -1.90 4.43
CA ARG A 806 14.06 -0.74 4.43
C ARG A 806 13.46 -0.44 5.81
N LYS A 807 13.17 -1.46 6.63
CA LYS A 807 12.69 -1.29 8.03
C LYS A 807 13.79 -0.80 8.99
N LYS A 808 15.07 -0.84 8.57
CA LYS A 808 16.26 -0.49 9.35
C LYS A 808 16.31 -1.25 10.68
N VAL A 809 16.31 -2.57 10.56
CA VAL A 809 16.59 -3.48 11.68
C VAL A 809 18.08 -3.47 12.04
N HIS A 810 18.42 -3.90 13.25
CA HIS A 810 19.81 -4.05 13.69
C HIS A 810 20.37 -5.43 13.36
N ILE A 811 19.50 -6.44 13.37
CA ILE A 811 19.84 -7.85 13.20
C ILE A 811 18.88 -8.48 12.19
N ILE A 812 19.39 -9.36 11.32
CA ILE A 812 18.60 -10.28 10.49
C ILE A 812 18.95 -11.71 10.90
N SER A 813 17.94 -12.51 11.25
CA SER A 813 18.06 -13.95 11.51
C SER A 813 17.48 -14.74 10.33
N MET A 814 18.31 -15.57 9.70
CA MET A 814 17.99 -16.43 8.56
C MET A 814 18.29 -17.89 8.92
N SER A 815 17.36 -18.52 9.64
CA SER A 815 17.51 -19.90 10.13
C SER A 815 17.24 -20.96 9.05
N TRP A 816 17.82 -20.76 7.87
CA TRP A 816 17.65 -21.58 6.67
C TRP A 816 18.88 -21.46 5.75
N THR A 817 19.03 -22.44 4.86
CA THR A 817 20.04 -22.42 3.79
C THR A 817 19.40 -22.70 2.43
N ILE A 818 19.78 -21.94 1.41
CA ILE A 818 19.37 -22.16 0.01
C ILE A 818 20.57 -22.66 -0.79
N ASP A 819 20.44 -23.79 -1.50
CA ASP A 819 21.47 -24.22 -2.45
C ASP A 819 21.53 -23.21 -3.63
N PRO A 820 22.70 -22.91 -4.22
CA PRO A 820 22.83 -21.85 -5.22
C PRO A 820 21.83 -21.97 -6.40
N PRO A 821 21.04 -20.91 -6.71
CA PRO A 821 20.10 -20.97 -7.82
C PRO A 821 20.79 -21.20 -9.16
N GLU A 822 20.12 -21.98 -10.02
CA GLU A 822 20.54 -22.21 -11.40
C GLU A 822 20.27 -20.99 -12.29
N ASP A 823 19.17 -20.27 -12.02
CA ASP A 823 18.84 -19.00 -12.68
C ASP A 823 19.81 -17.89 -12.25
N GLU A 824 20.42 -17.22 -13.24
CA GLU A 824 21.42 -16.19 -12.97
C GLU A 824 20.82 -14.85 -12.53
N GLU A 825 19.59 -14.50 -12.94
CA GLU A 825 18.93 -13.26 -12.48
C GLU A 825 18.48 -13.39 -11.02
N GLU A 826 17.84 -14.51 -10.63
CA GLU A 826 17.46 -14.78 -9.24
C GLU A 826 18.70 -14.82 -8.34
N ARG A 827 19.77 -15.49 -8.79
CA ARG A 827 21.02 -15.55 -8.04
C ARG A 827 21.65 -14.17 -7.87
N ARG A 828 21.79 -13.37 -8.96
CA ARG A 828 22.30 -11.99 -8.90
C ARG A 828 21.44 -11.10 -8.01
N PHE A 829 20.12 -11.30 -7.99
CA PHE A 829 19.19 -10.56 -7.14
C PHE A 829 19.35 -10.92 -5.65
N LEU A 830 19.56 -12.19 -5.31
CA LEU A 830 19.87 -12.63 -3.95
C LEU A 830 21.27 -12.18 -3.49
N ASP A 831 22.29 -12.31 -4.35
CA ASP A 831 23.64 -11.76 -4.12
C ASP A 831 23.54 -10.25 -3.79
N ALA A 832 22.83 -9.47 -4.61
CA ALA A 832 22.65 -8.04 -4.42
C ALA A 832 21.90 -7.67 -3.12
N ALA A 833 20.84 -8.40 -2.76
CA ALA A 833 20.08 -8.16 -1.53
C ALA A 833 20.93 -8.38 -0.26
N ILE A 834 21.74 -9.44 -0.24
CA ILE A 834 22.63 -9.75 0.90
C ILE A 834 23.77 -8.73 0.97
N VAL A 835 24.35 -8.34 -0.16
CA VAL A 835 25.40 -7.29 -0.22
C VAL A 835 24.86 -5.93 0.24
N GLU A 836 23.64 -5.55 -0.12
CA GLU A 836 23.01 -4.31 0.35
C GLU A 836 22.79 -4.32 1.86
N ALA A 837 22.34 -5.44 2.45
CA ALA A 837 22.24 -5.59 3.90
C ALA A 837 23.61 -5.51 4.61
N ALA A 838 24.67 -6.05 3.99
CA ALA A 838 26.06 -5.94 4.49
C ALA A 838 26.67 -4.53 4.34
N ASN A 839 26.15 -3.72 3.41
CA ASN A 839 26.52 -2.32 3.20
C ASN A 839 25.75 -1.38 4.14
N ALA A 840 24.52 -1.76 4.52
CA ALA A 840 23.69 -1.05 5.50
C ALA A 840 24.12 -1.22 6.97
N ASP A 841 25.28 -1.86 7.24
CA ASP A 841 25.77 -2.24 8.57
C ASP A 841 24.72 -3.01 9.42
N ILE A 842 24.04 -4.00 8.81
CA ILE A 842 23.11 -4.89 9.52
C ILE A 842 23.81 -6.19 9.92
N LEU A 843 23.63 -6.63 11.16
CA LEU A 843 24.20 -7.88 11.66
C LEU A 843 23.38 -9.07 11.15
N MET A 844 23.88 -9.76 10.13
CA MET A 844 23.23 -10.94 9.56
C MET A 844 23.72 -12.23 10.21
N PHE A 845 22.80 -13.08 10.65
CA PHE A 845 23.06 -14.42 11.19
C PHE A 845 22.34 -15.46 10.31
N CYS A 846 23.03 -16.53 9.93
CA CYS A 846 22.45 -17.63 9.18
C CYS A 846 22.94 -19.00 9.66
N SER A 847 22.14 -20.04 9.42
CA SER A 847 22.55 -21.41 9.74
C SER A 847 23.64 -21.93 8.81
N ALA A 848 24.50 -22.78 9.37
CA ALA A 848 25.27 -23.74 8.59
C ALA A 848 24.33 -24.76 7.95
N SER A 849 24.77 -25.40 6.86
CA SER A 849 24.00 -26.48 6.26
C SER A 849 24.21 -27.79 7.04
N ASP A 850 23.13 -28.32 7.63
CA ASP A 850 23.12 -29.58 8.38
C ASP A 850 23.13 -30.83 7.44
N LYS A 851 23.77 -30.71 6.27
CA LYS A 851 23.91 -31.76 5.24
C LYS A 851 25.20 -32.59 5.40
N GLY A 852 25.84 -32.53 6.58
CA GLY A 852 27.08 -33.24 6.89
C GLY A 852 28.23 -32.92 5.95
N ALA A 853 28.89 -33.95 5.42
CA ALA A 853 30.07 -33.81 4.57
C ALA A 853 29.82 -33.23 3.16
N LYS A 854 28.58 -32.85 2.79
CA LYS A 854 28.24 -32.32 1.46
C LYS A 854 28.64 -30.84 1.33
N GLN A 855 29.87 -30.58 0.85
CA GLN A 855 30.57 -29.29 0.98
C GLN A 855 30.09 -28.13 0.06
N ASN A 856 28.86 -28.13 -0.44
CA ASN A 856 28.38 -27.05 -1.31
C ASN A 856 28.18 -25.74 -0.51
N ALA A 857 28.73 -24.63 -1.00
CA ALA A 857 28.53 -23.31 -0.41
C ALA A 857 27.09 -22.83 -0.64
N THR A 858 26.31 -22.73 0.43
CA THR A 858 24.90 -22.32 0.41
C THR A 858 24.73 -20.81 0.61
N TYR A 859 23.61 -20.27 0.13
CA TYR A 859 23.10 -18.97 0.54
C TYR A 859 22.48 -19.05 1.96
N PRO A 860 22.53 -17.96 2.74
CA PRO A 860 23.04 -16.63 2.37
C PRO A 860 24.56 -16.44 2.52
N SER A 861 25.28 -17.32 3.24
CA SER A 861 26.70 -17.14 3.58
C SER A 861 27.65 -17.13 2.36
N LYS A 862 27.27 -17.75 1.24
CA LYS A 862 28.02 -17.66 -0.02
C LYS A 862 28.20 -16.23 -0.57
N ALA A 863 27.25 -15.31 -0.29
CA ALA A 863 27.23 -13.99 -0.94
C ALA A 863 28.20 -12.97 -0.34
N THR A 864 28.61 -13.12 0.91
CA THR A 864 29.45 -12.14 1.62
C THR A 864 30.17 -12.76 2.81
N THR A 865 31.32 -12.21 3.19
CA THR A 865 32.03 -12.57 4.44
C THR A 865 31.56 -11.76 5.65
N LYS A 866 30.69 -10.76 5.45
CA LYS A 866 30.08 -9.93 6.52
C LYS A 866 28.81 -10.56 7.10
N ILE A 867 28.87 -11.85 7.44
CA ILE A 867 27.73 -12.63 7.92
C ILE A 867 28.20 -13.69 8.91
N PHE A 868 27.43 -13.89 9.97
CA PHE A 868 27.69 -14.91 10.99
C PHE A 868 27.02 -16.22 10.58
N THR A 869 27.80 -17.15 10.03
CA THR A 869 27.39 -18.54 9.80
C THR A 869 27.52 -19.32 11.10
N ILE A 870 26.43 -19.92 11.58
CA ILE A 870 26.31 -20.54 12.90
C ILE A 870 26.00 -22.03 12.78
N GLY A 871 26.79 -22.87 13.44
CA GLY A 871 26.56 -24.32 13.53
C GLY A 871 25.92 -24.74 14.86
N ALA A 872 25.19 -25.87 14.86
CA ALA A 872 24.73 -26.54 16.06
C ALA A 872 25.86 -27.11 16.92
N ALA A 873 25.66 -27.10 18.24
CA ALA A 873 26.46 -27.82 19.22
C ALA A 873 25.58 -28.60 20.21
N THR A 874 26.17 -29.68 20.70
CA THR A 874 25.64 -30.55 21.76
C THR A 874 25.75 -29.89 23.15
N ALA A 875 25.17 -30.51 24.17
CA ALA A 875 25.20 -29.99 25.55
C ALA A 875 26.61 -29.90 26.16
N SER A 876 27.61 -30.60 25.61
CA SER A 876 29.02 -30.49 26.02
C SER A 876 29.81 -29.42 25.26
N GLY A 877 29.16 -28.62 24.40
CA GLY A 877 29.81 -27.61 23.56
C GLY A 877 30.54 -28.17 22.32
N ALA A 878 30.61 -29.50 22.18
CA ALA A 878 31.10 -30.14 20.95
C ALA A 878 30.11 -29.90 19.80
N ALA A 879 30.65 -29.57 18.61
CA ALA A 879 29.85 -29.35 17.40
C ALA A 879 29.05 -30.61 17.01
N ASP A 880 27.85 -30.43 16.48
CA ASP A 880 27.00 -31.54 16.06
C ASP A 880 27.54 -32.19 14.76
N PRO A 881 27.61 -33.53 14.65
CA PRO A 881 28.16 -34.21 13.47
C PRO A 881 27.47 -33.93 12.12
N TRP A 882 26.25 -33.40 12.13
CA TRP A 882 25.54 -32.99 10.90
C TRP A 882 25.97 -31.63 10.37
N VAL A 883 26.61 -30.82 11.22
CA VAL A 883 27.20 -29.54 10.82
C VAL A 883 28.38 -29.81 9.88
N GLY A 884 28.41 -29.08 8.76
CA GLY A 884 29.49 -29.17 7.77
C GLY A 884 30.85 -28.65 8.28
N ASN A 885 31.77 -28.37 7.35
CA ASN A 885 33.14 -27.98 7.66
C ASN A 885 33.22 -26.76 8.61
N LEU A 886 33.76 -26.96 9.83
CA LEU A 886 33.94 -25.92 10.85
C LEU A 886 34.82 -24.74 10.40
N GLY A 887 35.63 -24.91 9.36
CA GLY A 887 36.37 -23.82 8.72
C GLY A 887 35.46 -22.78 8.06
N ASN A 888 34.27 -23.18 7.60
CA ASN A 888 33.28 -22.33 6.93
C ASN A 888 32.28 -21.68 7.91
N ILE A 889 32.47 -21.87 9.23
CA ILE A 889 31.53 -21.49 10.28
C ILE A 889 32.22 -20.53 11.24
N ASN A 890 31.51 -19.47 11.65
CA ASN A 890 32.07 -18.45 12.55
C ASN A 890 32.06 -18.95 14.00
N PHE A 891 30.91 -19.43 14.47
CA PHE A 891 30.68 -19.89 15.84
C PHE A 891 29.71 -21.08 15.89
N THR A 892 29.68 -21.79 17.02
CA THR A 892 28.65 -22.78 17.35
C THR A 892 27.91 -22.40 18.62
N PHE A 893 26.64 -22.79 18.68
CA PHE A 893 25.72 -22.50 19.79
C PHE A 893 24.87 -23.75 20.08
N PRO A 894 24.26 -23.88 21.28
CA PRO A 894 23.33 -24.96 21.58
C PRO A 894 22.30 -25.20 20.47
N GLY A 895 22.35 -26.38 19.87
CA GLY A 895 21.56 -26.71 18.69
C GLY A 895 21.10 -28.16 18.63
N THR A 896 21.54 -29.03 19.55
CA THR A 896 21.11 -30.44 19.62
C THR A 896 20.28 -30.67 20.89
N LYS A 897 19.07 -31.23 20.77
CA LYS A 897 18.15 -31.53 21.90
C LYS A 897 17.89 -30.32 22.83
N VAL A 898 17.50 -29.19 22.24
CA VAL A 898 17.17 -27.96 22.99
C VAL A 898 15.73 -28.02 23.52
N GLU A 899 15.57 -28.02 24.85
CA GLU A 899 14.26 -28.02 25.52
C GLU A 899 13.45 -26.74 25.24
N MET A 900 12.19 -26.89 24.80
CA MET A 900 11.22 -25.80 24.75
C MET A 900 10.45 -25.66 26.08
N ASP A 901 10.40 -24.44 26.62
CA ASP A 901 9.50 -24.11 27.74
C ASP A 901 8.04 -24.17 27.24
N GLY A 902 7.36 -25.27 27.52
CA GLY A 902 5.96 -25.50 27.17
C GLY A 902 5.00 -24.60 27.95
N GLY A 903 4.00 -24.03 27.27
CA GLY A 903 2.91 -23.32 27.93
C GLY A 903 2.08 -24.28 28.78
N ARG A 904 1.72 -23.87 30.00
CA ARG A 904 0.95 -24.69 30.96
C ARG A 904 -0.52 -24.87 30.55
N SER A 905 -0.78 -25.60 29.47
CA SER A 905 -2.08 -26.19 29.17
C SER A 905 -2.11 -27.62 29.73
N GLY A 906 -3.14 -27.95 30.52
CA GLY A 906 -3.08 -29.07 31.45
C GLY A 906 -3.52 -30.41 30.88
N THR A 907 -2.61 -31.14 30.23
CA THR A 907 -2.59 -32.63 30.20
C THR A 907 -1.23 -33.20 29.78
N ASP A 908 -0.53 -32.54 28.87
CA ASP A 908 0.77 -33.00 28.35
C ASP A 908 1.93 -32.36 29.14
N THR A 909 2.87 -33.19 29.59
CA THR A 909 4.08 -32.79 30.33
C THR A 909 5.38 -33.08 29.56
N SER A 910 5.29 -33.44 28.27
CA SER A 910 6.46 -33.63 27.42
C SER A 910 7.12 -32.28 27.06
N SER A 911 8.40 -32.14 27.42
CA SER A 911 9.24 -31.03 26.96
C SER A 911 9.65 -31.29 25.51
N ARG A 912 9.05 -30.57 24.55
CA ARG A 912 9.37 -30.71 23.13
C ARG A 912 10.80 -30.25 22.84
N GLU A 913 11.70 -31.20 22.65
CA GLU A 913 13.07 -30.95 22.19
C GLU A 913 13.09 -30.55 20.71
N VAL A 914 14.09 -29.76 20.31
CA VAL A 914 14.39 -29.44 18.90
C VAL A 914 15.88 -29.54 18.61
N THR A 915 16.24 -29.87 17.36
CA THR A 915 17.62 -30.01 16.89
C THR A 915 17.80 -29.31 15.54
N GLY A 916 18.96 -28.68 15.31
CA GLY A 916 19.39 -28.10 14.03
C GLY A 916 20.16 -26.79 14.20
N SER A 917 21.01 -26.44 13.23
CA SER A 917 21.76 -25.18 13.20
C SER A 917 20.84 -23.95 13.13
N SER A 918 19.59 -24.11 12.72
CA SER A 918 18.52 -23.12 12.85
C SER A 918 18.34 -22.61 14.29
N VAL A 919 18.29 -23.53 15.27
CA VAL A 919 18.12 -23.21 16.71
C VAL A 919 19.33 -22.44 17.22
N ALA A 920 20.53 -22.92 16.88
CA ALA A 920 21.80 -22.27 17.19
C ALA A 920 21.89 -20.85 16.61
N THR A 921 21.40 -20.64 15.38
CA THR A 921 21.33 -19.34 14.70
C THR A 921 20.41 -18.36 15.43
N ALA A 922 19.23 -18.83 15.85
CA ALA A 922 18.27 -18.02 16.61
C ALA A 922 18.84 -17.61 17.98
N LEU A 923 19.61 -18.48 18.65
CA LEU A 923 20.34 -18.14 19.87
C LEU A 923 21.49 -17.15 19.59
N ALA A 924 22.24 -17.29 18.49
CA ALA A 924 23.30 -16.34 18.14
C ALA A 924 22.75 -14.92 17.88
N ALA A 925 21.65 -14.82 17.11
CA ALA A 925 20.94 -13.56 16.87
C ALA A 925 20.34 -12.97 18.16
N GLY A 926 19.78 -13.82 19.04
CA GLY A 926 19.30 -13.43 20.36
C GLY A 926 20.40 -12.90 21.27
N LEU A 927 21.58 -13.54 21.29
CA LEU A 927 22.73 -13.09 22.08
C LEU A 927 23.26 -11.75 21.57
N ALA A 928 23.42 -11.58 20.26
CA ALA A 928 23.84 -10.30 19.68
C ALA A 928 22.83 -9.16 19.99
N GLY A 929 21.53 -9.47 20.00
CA GLY A 929 20.49 -8.55 20.46
C GLY A 929 20.65 -8.16 21.92
N LEU A 930 20.97 -9.13 22.79
CA LEU A 930 21.25 -8.88 24.20
C LEU A 930 22.52 -8.05 24.42
N VAL A 931 23.60 -8.27 23.65
CA VAL A 931 24.82 -7.44 23.71
C VAL A 931 24.50 -5.98 23.37
N LEU A 932 23.74 -5.73 22.30
CA LEU A 932 23.26 -4.38 21.96
C LEU A 932 22.36 -3.79 23.06
N TYR A 933 21.50 -4.61 23.68
CA TYR A 933 20.64 -4.20 24.79
C TYR A 933 21.43 -3.77 26.03
N CYS A 934 22.44 -4.53 26.45
CA CYS A 934 23.30 -4.18 27.58
C CYS A 934 24.00 -2.83 27.38
N VAL A 935 24.34 -2.47 26.14
CA VAL A 935 24.92 -1.15 25.81
C VAL A 935 23.87 -0.04 25.80
N GLN A 936 22.60 -0.31 25.44
CA GLN A 936 21.50 0.65 25.64
C GLN A 936 21.21 0.89 27.14
N VAL A 937 21.27 -0.15 27.99
CA VAL A 937 21.17 0.01 29.45
C VAL A 937 22.34 0.84 30.00
N ARG A 938 23.57 0.59 29.52
CA ARG A 938 24.73 1.43 29.83
C ARG A 938 24.56 2.89 29.35
N LEU A 939 23.92 3.11 28.20
CA LEU A 939 23.63 4.44 27.66
C LEU A 939 22.55 5.19 28.47
N LEU A 940 21.62 4.47 29.09
CA LEU A 940 20.60 5.00 29.98
C LEU A 940 21.19 5.48 31.32
N LEU A 941 22.14 4.72 31.89
CA LEU A 941 22.77 5.02 33.20
C LEU A 941 23.96 5.99 33.12
N ALA A 942 24.59 6.15 31.96
CA ALA A 942 25.83 6.90 31.79
C ALA A 942 25.71 8.42 32.01
N THR A 943 26.74 9.02 32.63
CA THR A 943 26.93 10.48 32.72
C THR A 943 27.23 11.09 31.35
N ASP A 944 27.04 12.40 31.13
CA ASP A 944 27.12 13.03 29.79
C ASP A 944 28.37 12.68 28.97
N GLN A 945 29.55 12.65 29.59
CA GLN A 945 30.81 12.31 28.92
C GLN A 945 30.89 10.83 28.55
N GLU A 946 30.44 9.95 29.45
CA GLU A 946 30.38 8.50 29.23
C GLU A 946 29.29 8.13 28.23
N LYS A 947 28.17 8.87 28.21
CA LYS A 947 27.03 8.67 27.33
C LYS A 947 27.43 8.87 25.87
N GLN A 948 28.27 9.88 25.59
CA GLN A 948 28.86 10.05 24.26
C GLN A 948 29.92 8.98 23.91
N LYS A 949 30.47 8.24 24.88
CA LYS A 949 31.26 7.03 24.60
C LYS A 949 30.34 5.84 24.31
N ALA A 950 29.41 5.51 25.21
CA ALA A 950 28.47 4.40 25.05
C ALA A 950 27.67 4.49 23.74
N ARG A 951 27.28 5.70 23.30
CA ARG A 951 26.61 5.89 22.01
C ARG A 951 27.52 5.56 20.82
N ARG A 952 28.83 5.89 20.88
CA ARG A 952 29.81 5.47 19.85
C ARG A 952 30.05 3.97 19.89
N ASP A 953 30.25 3.40 21.08
CA ASP A 953 30.43 1.96 21.27
C ASP A 953 29.23 1.17 20.66
N PHE A 954 28.00 1.66 20.86
CA PHE A 954 26.78 1.08 20.27
C PHE A 954 26.73 1.18 18.73
N GLN A 955 27.07 2.34 18.15
CA GLN A 955 27.08 2.46 16.68
C GLN A 955 28.24 1.66 16.03
N LEU A 956 29.34 1.42 16.75
CA LEU A 956 30.39 0.49 16.33
C LEU A 956 29.91 -0.97 16.39
N LEU A 957 29.28 -1.39 17.49
CA LEU A 957 28.76 -2.76 17.69
C LEU A 957 27.74 -3.22 16.64
N LYS A 958 26.98 -2.30 16.02
CA LYS A 958 26.09 -2.66 14.90
C LYS A 958 26.86 -3.10 13.64
N LYS A 959 28.16 -2.82 13.54
CA LYS A 959 29.01 -3.27 12.43
C LYS A 959 29.53 -4.69 12.69
N HIS A 960 29.46 -5.54 11.68
CA HIS A 960 29.91 -6.94 11.69
C HIS A 960 31.23 -7.17 12.45
N ASP A 961 32.29 -6.46 12.08
CA ASP A 961 33.64 -6.72 12.60
C ASP A 961 33.80 -6.38 14.09
N HIS A 962 32.97 -5.49 14.63
CA HIS A 962 32.98 -5.14 16.07
C HIS A 962 32.11 -6.09 16.88
N MET A 963 30.97 -6.56 16.34
CA MET A 963 30.22 -7.66 16.96
C MET A 963 31.03 -8.97 16.92
N MET A 964 31.81 -9.22 15.86
CA MET A 964 32.73 -10.35 15.75
C MET A 964 33.82 -10.33 16.83
N LYS A 965 34.36 -9.14 17.17
CA LYS A 965 35.24 -8.95 18.34
C LYS A 965 34.49 -9.19 19.65
N ALA A 966 33.30 -8.59 19.82
CA ALA A 966 32.50 -8.71 21.03
C ALA A 966 32.13 -10.16 21.38
N LEU A 967 31.72 -10.96 20.38
CA LEU A 967 31.38 -12.36 20.57
C LEU A 967 32.62 -13.20 20.92
N LYS A 968 33.79 -12.94 20.32
CA LYS A 968 35.06 -13.58 20.71
C LYS A 968 35.53 -13.16 22.11
N ASP A 969 35.20 -11.95 22.53
CA ASP A 969 35.52 -11.43 23.87
C ASP A 969 34.63 -12.01 24.99
N ILE A 970 33.61 -12.82 24.66
CA ILE A 970 32.84 -13.59 25.64
C ILE A 970 33.65 -14.79 26.16
N GLY A 971 34.36 -15.49 25.27
CA GLY A 971 35.08 -16.74 25.55
C GLY A 971 34.70 -17.86 24.57
N THR A 972 35.62 -18.79 24.30
CA THR A 972 35.39 -19.94 23.41
C THR A 972 36.27 -21.14 23.75
N THR A 973 35.67 -22.34 23.84
CA THR A 973 36.38 -23.59 24.16
C THR A 973 37.43 -23.96 23.12
N GLU A 974 38.57 -24.51 23.55
CA GLU A 974 39.60 -25.03 22.63
C GLU A 974 39.10 -26.31 21.93
N GLU A 975 38.32 -27.13 22.65
CA GLU A 975 37.73 -28.39 22.23
C GLU A 975 36.76 -28.24 21.04
N SER A 976 36.20 -27.04 20.83
CA SER A 976 35.36 -26.72 19.66
C SER A 976 36.14 -26.14 18.48
N ASN A 977 37.48 -26.04 18.56
CA ASN A 977 38.33 -25.21 17.70
C ASN A 977 38.01 -23.71 17.80
N HIS A 978 37.78 -23.21 19.02
CA HIS A 978 37.39 -21.82 19.33
C HIS A 978 36.11 -21.37 18.58
N LYS A 979 35.07 -22.22 18.59
CA LYS A 979 33.78 -21.96 17.93
C LYS A 979 32.62 -21.77 18.91
N PHE A 980 32.55 -22.59 19.96
CA PHE A 980 31.45 -22.59 20.92
C PHE A 980 31.58 -21.42 21.90
N ILE A 981 30.56 -20.56 21.99
CA ILE A 981 30.60 -19.35 22.84
C ILE A 981 30.38 -19.69 24.32
N GLU A 982 31.30 -19.30 25.20
CA GLU A 982 31.27 -19.59 26.63
C GLU A 982 30.67 -18.45 27.47
N VAL A 983 29.36 -18.47 27.70
CA VAL A 983 28.64 -17.37 28.37
C VAL A 983 28.96 -17.17 29.87
N TRP A 984 29.70 -18.09 30.49
CA TRP A 984 29.87 -18.19 31.95
C TRP A 984 30.57 -16.98 32.58
N GLU A 985 31.75 -16.63 32.08
CA GLU A 985 32.62 -15.60 32.68
C GLU A 985 32.09 -14.16 32.49
N VAL A 986 31.20 -13.95 31.52
CA VAL A 986 30.57 -12.64 31.26
C VAL A 986 29.16 -12.55 31.85
N PHE A 987 28.31 -13.54 31.63
CA PHE A 987 26.89 -13.49 32.03
C PHE A 987 26.65 -14.22 33.36
N GLY A 988 27.12 -15.46 33.50
CA GLY A 988 26.96 -16.26 34.73
C GLY A 988 27.58 -15.57 35.95
N LYS A 989 28.80 -15.05 35.81
CA LYS A 989 29.50 -14.24 36.82
C LYS A 989 28.68 -13.05 37.32
N LYS A 990 27.91 -12.40 36.45
CA LYS A 990 27.04 -11.26 36.82
C LYS A 990 25.74 -11.70 37.51
N VAL A 991 25.31 -12.95 37.31
CA VAL A 991 24.27 -13.57 38.14
C VAL A 991 24.79 -13.86 39.55
N GLU A 992 26.02 -14.38 39.70
CA GLU A 992 26.63 -14.60 41.02
C GLU A 992 26.88 -13.31 41.80
N GLU A 993 27.32 -12.24 41.12
CA GLU A 993 27.54 -10.93 41.74
C GLU A 993 26.24 -10.27 42.24
N LYS A 994 25.06 -10.69 41.74
CA LYS A 994 23.74 -10.18 42.17
C LYS A 994 23.53 -10.22 43.68
N GLU A 995 24.01 -11.26 44.35
CA GLU A 995 23.86 -11.44 45.81
C GLU A 995 24.70 -10.44 46.64
N ARG A 996 25.61 -9.70 46.00
CA ARG A 996 26.55 -8.77 46.64
C ARG A 996 26.13 -7.30 46.51
N TYR A 997 25.02 -7.01 45.83
CA TYR A 997 24.53 -5.67 45.54
C TYR A 997 23.04 -5.51 45.83
N ASP A 998 22.66 -4.32 46.30
CA ASP A 998 21.27 -3.93 46.51
C ASP A 998 20.47 -3.93 45.19
N GLN A 999 19.15 -4.14 45.30
CA GLN A 999 18.26 -4.37 44.16
C GLN A 999 18.24 -3.21 43.16
N GLU A 1000 18.37 -1.98 43.66
CA GLU A 1000 18.47 -0.74 42.89
C GLU A 1000 19.69 -0.72 41.93
N ARG A 1001 20.74 -1.50 42.25
CA ARG A 1001 22.00 -1.57 41.50
C ARG A 1001 22.10 -2.77 40.55
N TRP A 1002 21.10 -3.64 40.49
CA TRP A 1002 21.14 -4.78 39.55
C TRP A 1002 21.16 -4.36 38.07
N LEU A 1003 20.71 -3.13 37.76
CA LEU A 1003 20.81 -2.56 36.41
C LEU A 1003 22.26 -2.12 36.05
N ASP A 1004 23.09 -1.78 37.05
CA ASP A 1004 24.53 -1.52 36.84
C ASP A 1004 25.24 -2.77 36.30
N LEU A 1005 24.91 -3.96 36.83
CA LEU A 1005 25.52 -5.23 36.40
C LEU A 1005 25.29 -5.52 34.90
N ILE A 1006 24.14 -5.10 34.37
CA ILE A 1006 23.77 -5.24 32.95
C ILE A 1006 24.52 -4.19 32.11
N ALA A 1007 24.63 -2.96 32.61
CA ALA A 1007 25.48 -1.93 32.00
C ALA A 1007 26.97 -2.31 31.98
N GLU A 1008 27.46 -3.04 33.01
CA GLU A 1008 28.83 -3.56 33.08
C GLU A 1008 29.11 -4.64 32.03
N VAL A 1009 28.16 -5.54 31.71
CA VAL A 1009 28.28 -6.45 30.55
C VAL A 1009 28.47 -5.63 29.27
N GLY A 1010 27.65 -4.58 29.07
CA GLY A 1010 27.78 -3.62 27.98
C GLY A 1010 29.05 -2.75 28.04
N MET A 1011 29.78 -2.74 29.16
CA MET A 1011 31.10 -2.12 29.26
C MET A 1011 32.21 -3.11 28.90
N ILE A 1012 32.15 -4.33 29.42
CA ILE A 1012 33.12 -5.41 29.22
C ILE A 1012 33.25 -5.74 27.73
N LEU A 1013 32.13 -6.01 27.05
CA LEU A 1013 32.12 -6.40 25.64
C LEU A 1013 32.49 -5.27 24.67
N CYS A 1014 32.61 -4.03 25.17
CA CYS A 1014 33.10 -2.89 24.39
C CYS A 1014 34.61 -2.62 24.58
N ARG A 1015 35.33 -3.38 25.43
CA ARG A 1015 36.71 -3.03 25.82
C ARG A 1015 37.73 -3.08 24.69
N LYS A 1016 37.55 -3.94 23.67
CA LYS A 1016 38.46 -4.09 22.50
C LYS A 1016 37.86 -3.57 21.19
N ILE A 1017 36.82 -2.73 21.27
CA ILE A 1017 36.06 -2.24 20.10
C ILE A 1017 36.57 -0.89 19.58
N GLY A 1018 37.08 -0.02 20.47
CA GLY A 1018 37.63 1.30 20.14
C GLY A 1018 39.14 1.34 20.03
#